data_AF-A0A523JEM8-F1
#
_entry.id   AF-A0A523JEM8-F1
#
_cell.length_a   1.000
_cell.length_b   1.000
_cell.length_c   1.000
_cell.angle_alpha   90.00
_cell.angle_beta   90.00
_cell.angle_gamma   90.00
#
_symmetry.space_group_name_H-M   'P 1'
#
loop_
_entity.id
_entity.type
_entity.pdbx_description
1 polymer ?
#
loop_
_entity_poly.entity_id
_entity_poly.type
_entity_poly.pdbx_seq_one_letter_code
_entity_poly.pdbx_strand_id
1 'polypeptide(L)'
;MRYVLLTILILFSSCATHSPSRRPASTVEFGQGLIPTEYGARPATDLVYKGELLLPDDAHELYLKSEGVFDLSKLNPDDTSVLWKNTSPRAYNPKEDILEIDQKRTMEYEDMVPSRTGRFRFTVSQTNADGLKKTYIIMAGKQVHNILLRKNLLRKLGYNIPPIKYLKKINLGFSSSIAKEVFFNDLSSATFGDPTRWIPKYEDHLTASDRLKDEDFKENYGSFLEVEKKQLVNVGNGKCLTRRLNKVSKYLREGECDKFLGTNWMIEKRDNDLVAIRSPISGKCLDVQGESKVSKARFIEYECHYQKNQLFKMEEKDGKFSLKVQHSGKCLQFRGGKILKDRVVQRTCKNIDAQKWTLKDMIGNDGKLLETETIEMQDVIALPSQDIFYNLALGFLPNQVIKGRRILNSLLVPYSIVYVPESVNLLNWHAGRIINKQIKVEFDSAENFSTTFGDAKWITRRVLKLKRKDWEQIVYNAHFPLEVQMVLVEKLVARRNHFKNLLGIEDKDVEFDPNVSYGDTLKKGKLLKENWPGYASRFSFGDPESPLSGTEIGHFIGSTIVSQALGGIINYVGSEFLNNQSMLKSALEARQQDLYLDQLIHYIKTGTPGKVPVGIWAYPTFGGNIIISRDVVIGSYLGTDNKVQLADVVGFRANLGVYARVEGMPAGIPLSVSGNAQVSYSRTYTHLRPIVSFKASFKYPYKNLIVPYLQKKQGKLFENILAGKLTGLEGEERQKVISDAMVVFKKELSVGESLLISDNLVIGANINLGASFAKVIQLTGGIGGNNLTLSRLHILRADENTIHVYKDLGNVTSLILSFQFKPVVPVLNASITISKGYARTKFYKINIEADEKKNPGIIKSMNALKGLFLRNSVENTEIIEKPYVLKHKFRDVVGKLSITAFKLAGLSGKNETEIIHPTGARKKFFQSTQMTRRGIDLEGFAVEAINGILGEYTE
;
A
#
# COMPACT_ATOMS: atom_id res chain seq x y z
N MET A 1 43.92 -22.57 13.91
CA MET A 1 42.55 -22.48 13.33
C MET A 1 41.48 -23.17 14.16
N ARG A 2 41.57 -24.48 14.47
CA ARG A 2 40.53 -25.19 15.27
C ARG A 2 40.24 -24.56 16.64
N TYR A 3 41.26 -24.14 17.40
CA TYR A 3 41.08 -23.48 18.69
C TYR A 3 40.44 -22.09 18.57
N VAL A 4 40.83 -21.27 17.58
CA VAL A 4 40.22 -19.94 17.34
C VAL A 4 38.75 -20.08 16.91
N LEU A 5 38.44 -21.05 16.06
CA LEU A 5 37.05 -21.39 15.68
C LEU A 5 36.23 -21.87 16.89
N LEU A 6 36.83 -22.64 17.80
CA LEU A 6 36.19 -23.10 19.04
C LEU A 6 35.94 -21.94 20.00
N THR A 7 36.90 -21.03 20.20
CA THR A 7 36.75 -19.85 21.08
C THR A 7 35.73 -18.85 20.51
N ILE A 8 35.69 -18.66 19.19
CA ILE A 8 34.67 -17.85 18.51
C ILE A 8 33.29 -18.53 18.63
N LEU A 9 33.18 -19.85 18.48
CA LEU A 9 31.92 -20.59 18.72
C LEU A 9 31.44 -20.43 20.17
N ILE A 10 32.35 -20.48 21.16
CA ILE A 10 32.03 -20.31 22.58
C ILE A 10 31.55 -18.87 22.86
N LEU A 11 32.17 -17.85 22.27
CA LEU A 11 31.75 -16.45 22.37
C LEU A 11 30.41 -16.17 21.65
N PHE A 12 30.14 -16.83 20.52
CA PHE A 12 28.85 -16.77 19.84
C PHE A 12 27.74 -17.50 20.61
N SER A 13 28.07 -18.61 21.29
CA SER A 13 27.13 -19.35 22.13
C SER A 13 26.73 -18.60 23.41
N SER A 14 27.62 -17.76 23.94
CA SER A 14 27.34 -16.94 25.14
C SER A 14 26.49 -15.68 24.86
N CYS A 15 26.39 -15.23 23.60
CA CYS A 15 25.32 -14.31 23.17
C CYS A 15 23.94 -14.99 23.09
N ALA A 16 23.89 -16.32 22.99
CA ALA A 16 22.65 -17.10 22.91
C ALA A 16 22.12 -17.56 24.28
N THR A 17 22.90 -17.50 25.36
CA THR A 17 22.57 -18.14 26.66
C THR A 17 22.58 -17.23 27.88
N HIS A 18 22.39 -15.91 27.73
CA HIS A 18 22.04 -15.07 28.88
C HIS A 18 20.52 -15.05 29.09
N SER A 19 20.01 -16.06 29.80
CA SER A 19 18.62 -16.10 30.29
C SER A 19 18.52 -15.28 31.59
N PRO A 20 17.89 -14.08 31.60
CA PRO A 20 17.50 -13.49 32.87
C PRO A 20 16.36 -14.32 33.46
N SER A 21 16.33 -14.43 34.78
CA SER A 21 15.37 -15.18 35.58
C SER A 21 13.93 -15.06 35.06
N ARG A 22 13.30 -16.23 34.84
CA ARG A 22 11.89 -16.38 34.45
C ARG A 22 11.00 -15.72 35.52
N ARG A 23 10.40 -14.58 35.19
CA ARG A 23 9.07 -14.20 35.67
C ARG A 23 8.05 -14.65 34.63
N PRO A 24 6.82 -15.03 35.03
CA PRO A 24 5.89 -15.74 34.15
C PRO A 24 5.55 -14.91 32.91
N ALA A 25 5.40 -15.62 31.80
CA ALA A 25 5.19 -15.07 30.46
C ALA A 25 4.07 -14.02 30.46
N SER A 26 4.44 -12.79 30.09
CA SER A 26 3.48 -11.81 29.56
C SER A 26 2.79 -12.44 28.34
N THR A 27 1.46 -12.43 28.35
CA THR A 27 0.60 -12.88 27.26
C THR A 27 1.13 -12.40 25.90
N VAL A 28 1.43 -13.32 25.00
CA VAL A 28 1.80 -13.00 23.61
C VAL A 28 0.56 -12.39 22.95
N GLU A 29 0.61 -11.09 22.68
CA GLU A 29 -0.47 -10.39 21.98
C GLU A 29 -0.40 -10.74 20.49
N PHE A 30 -1.33 -11.56 19.99
CA PHE A 30 -1.37 -11.95 18.59
C PHE A 30 -2.00 -10.84 17.74
N GLY A 31 -1.27 -10.34 16.75
CA GLY A 31 -1.79 -9.35 15.81
C GLY A 31 -2.98 -9.87 15.00
N GLN A 32 -4.02 -9.03 14.81
CA GLN A 32 -5.15 -9.34 13.92
C GLN A 32 -4.67 -9.56 12.47
N GLY A 33 -5.34 -10.47 11.76
CA GLY A 33 -4.96 -10.88 10.40
C GLY A 33 -3.68 -11.70 10.28
N LEU A 34 -3.07 -12.10 11.41
CA LEU A 34 -1.95 -13.03 11.47
C LEU A 34 -2.40 -14.33 12.14
N ILE A 35 -1.95 -15.47 11.61
CA ILE A 35 -2.30 -16.79 12.14
C ILE A 35 -1.16 -17.25 13.07
N PRO A 36 -1.37 -17.48 14.36
CA PRO A 36 -0.33 -18.00 15.25
C PRO A 36 0.22 -19.36 14.76
N THR A 37 1.52 -19.63 14.94
CA THR A 37 2.12 -20.95 14.63
C THR A 37 2.04 -21.94 15.79
N GLU A 38 1.56 -21.50 16.95
CA GLU A 38 1.43 -22.30 18.17
C GLU A 38 0.14 -21.92 18.93
N TYR A 39 -0.28 -22.78 19.86
CA TYR A 39 -1.45 -22.52 20.70
C TYR A 39 -1.20 -21.31 21.62
N GLY A 40 -2.24 -20.50 21.86
CA GLY A 40 -2.15 -19.35 22.77
C GLY A 40 -3.28 -18.34 22.64
N ALA A 41 -4.02 -18.35 21.53
CA ALA A 41 -5.22 -17.54 21.35
C ALA A 41 -6.46 -18.21 21.97
N ARG A 42 -7.45 -17.41 22.37
CA ARG A 42 -8.73 -17.89 22.91
C ARG A 42 -9.39 -18.88 21.93
N PRO A 43 -9.80 -20.09 22.37
CA PRO A 43 -10.47 -21.07 21.51
C PRO A 43 -11.76 -20.54 20.88
N ALA A 44 -12.21 -21.21 19.82
CA ALA A 44 -13.42 -20.82 19.10
C ALA A 44 -14.69 -21.00 19.94
N THR A 45 -15.71 -20.20 19.63
CA THR A 45 -16.97 -20.10 20.40
C THR A 45 -18.04 -21.11 20.01
N ASP A 46 -17.80 -21.91 18.98
CA ASP A 46 -18.78 -22.79 18.33
C ASP A 46 -18.33 -24.26 18.29
N LEU A 47 -17.33 -24.67 19.11
CA LEU A 47 -16.80 -26.03 19.12
C LEU A 47 -17.79 -27.03 19.72
N VAL A 48 -17.87 -28.24 19.16
CA VAL A 48 -18.67 -29.34 19.73
C VAL A 48 -17.76 -30.47 20.18
N TYR A 49 -17.99 -30.96 21.41
CA TYR A 49 -17.29 -32.11 21.98
C TYR A 49 -18.29 -33.04 22.67
N LYS A 50 -18.25 -34.33 22.34
CA LYS A 50 -19.19 -35.36 22.84
C LYS A 50 -20.69 -35.02 22.65
N GLY A 51 -21.02 -34.25 21.61
CA GLY A 51 -22.40 -33.87 21.28
C GLY A 51 -22.89 -32.58 21.93
N GLU A 52 -22.06 -31.93 22.77
CA GLU A 52 -22.42 -30.67 23.44
C GLU A 52 -21.52 -29.52 22.99
N LEU A 53 -22.03 -28.28 23.08
CA LEU A 53 -21.28 -27.07 22.81
C LEU A 53 -20.19 -26.89 23.89
N LEU A 54 -18.94 -26.86 23.45
CA LEU A 54 -17.78 -26.65 24.30
C LEU A 54 -17.43 -25.16 24.31
N LEU A 55 -17.62 -24.49 25.46
CA LEU A 55 -17.30 -23.08 25.61
C LEU A 55 -15.78 -22.84 25.50
N PRO A 56 -15.34 -21.64 25.08
CA PRO A 56 -13.91 -21.35 24.90
C PRO A 56 -13.05 -21.60 26.14
N ASP A 57 -13.59 -21.33 27.33
CA ASP A 57 -12.85 -21.44 28.59
C ASP A 57 -12.70 -22.91 28.98
N ASP A 58 -13.74 -23.73 28.81
CA ASP A 58 -13.69 -25.19 28.98
C ASP A 58 -12.76 -25.86 27.96
N ALA A 59 -12.78 -25.40 26.71
CA ALA A 59 -11.85 -25.86 25.67
C ALA A 59 -10.39 -25.55 26.03
N HIS A 60 -10.15 -24.37 26.61
CA HIS A 60 -8.83 -23.99 27.08
C HIS A 60 -8.37 -24.87 28.25
N GLU A 61 -9.24 -25.08 29.25
CA GLU A 61 -8.95 -25.99 30.35
C GLU A 61 -8.67 -27.41 29.89
N LEU A 62 -9.44 -27.92 28.95
CA LEU A 62 -9.29 -29.28 28.43
C LEU A 62 -7.95 -29.45 27.69
N TYR A 63 -7.51 -28.42 26.96
CA TYR A 63 -6.15 -28.38 26.38
C TYR A 63 -5.07 -28.39 27.48
N LEU A 64 -5.20 -27.56 28.51
CA LEU A 64 -4.24 -27.47 29.60
C LEU A 64 -4.15 -28.77 30.43
N LYS A 65 -5.30 -29.37 30.80
CA LYS A 65 -5.39 -30.63 31.56
C LYS A 65 -4.77 -31.81 30.81
N SER A 66 -4.75 -31.74 29.48
CA SER A 66 -4.10 -32.73 28.63
C SER A 66 -2.61 -32.47 28.40
N GLU A 67 -2.01 -31.48 29.06
CA GLU A 67 -0.63 -31.02 28.81
C GLU A 67 -0.37 -30.69 27.32
N GLY A 68 -1.38 -30.22 26.61
CA GLY A 68 -1.33 -29.92 25.17
C GLY A 68 -1.47 -31.13 24.24
N VAL A 69 -1.70 -32.34 24.77
CA VAL A 69 -1.93 -33.56 23.97
C VAL A 69 -3.29 -33.53 23.25
N PHE A 70 -4.31 -32.90 23.86
CA PHE A 70 -5.63 -32.81 23.25
C PHE A 70 -5.67 -31.73 22.16
N ASP A 71 -5.70 -32.17 20.91
CA ASP A 71 -5.71 -31.29 19.75
C ASP A 71 -7.12 -30.74 19.44
N LEU A 72 -7.42 -29.54 19.95
CA LEU A 72 -8.67 -28.81 19.69
C LEU A 72 -8.98 -28.59 18.20
N SER A 73 -7.98 -28.67 17.30
CA SER A 73 -8.21 -28.55 15.85
C SER A 73 -8.85 -29.79 15.22
N LYS A 74 -9.04 -30.87 15.99
CA LYS A 74 -9.81 -32.06 15.57
C LYS A 74 -11.31 -31.92 15.81
N LEU A 75 -11.73 -30.99 16.67
CA LEU A 75 -13.14 -30.73 16.94
C LEU A 75 -13.79 -29.97 15.77
N ASN A 76 -15.03 -30.29 15.45
CA ASN A 76 -15.81 -29.52 14.48
C ASN A 76 -16.61 -28.44 15.19
N PRO A 77 -16.93 -27.35 14.48
CA PRO A 77 -17.97 -26.47 14.95
C PRO A 77 -19.35 -27.13 14.84
N ASP A 78 -20.35 -26.55 15.50
CA ASP A 78 -21.75 -26.95 15.41
C ASP A 78 -22.21 -27.08 13.93
N ASP A 79 -22.57 -28.31 13.55
CA ASP A 79 -22.99 -28.66 12.19
C ASP A 79 -24.50 -28.54 11.98
N THR A 80 -25.27 -28.05 12.96
CA THR A 80 -26.67 -27.65 12.77
C THR A 80 -26.81 -26.37 11.95
N SER A 81 -25.73 -25.57 11.85
CA SER A 81 -25.67 -24.32 11.09
C SER A 81 -26.13 -24.43 9.63
N VAL A 82 -26.80 -23.39 9.13
CA VAL A 82 -27.19 -23.25 7.71
C VAL A 82 -25.98 -22.94 6.82
N LEU A 83 -24.89 -22.41 7.40
CA LEU A 83 -23.72 -21.94 6.65
C LEU A 83 -22.75 -23.06 6.27
N TRP A 84 -22.68 -24.13 7.06
CA TRP A 84 -21.70 -25.19 6.89
C TRP A 84 -22.23 -26.52 7.42
N LYS A 85 -21.90 -27.61 6.72
CA LYS A 85 -22.19 -28.99 7.15
C LYS A 85 -20.93 -29.82 7.08
N ASN A 86 -20.79 -30.74 8.03
CA ASN A 86 -19.66 -31.67 8.08
C ASN A 86 -19.79 -32.77 7.00
N THR A 87 -19.43 -32.44 5.76
CA THR A 87 -19.45 -33.39 4.64
C THR A 87 -18.03 -33.68 4.14
N SER A 88 -17.84 -34.86 3.56
CA SER A 88 -16.69 -35.13 2.69
C SER A 88 -16.65 -34.15 1.51
N PRO A 89 -15.49 -34.00 0.82
CA PRO A 89 -15.40 -33.15 -0.35
C PRO A 89 -16.53 -33.41 -1.34
N ARG A 90 -17.42 -32.41 -1.51
CA ARG A 90 -18.61 -32.57 -2.35
C ARG A 90 -18.23 -32.67 -3.83
N ALA A 91 -18.88 -33.56 -4.57
CA ALA A 91 -18.77 -33.54 -6.03
C ALA A 91 -19.30 -32.20 -6.57
N TYR A 92 -18.80 -31.76 -7.73
CA TYR A 92 -19.38 -30.60 -8.38
C TYR A 92 -20.82 -30.92 -8.82
N ASN A 93 -21.76 -30.05 -8.46
CA ASN A 93 -23.16 -30.20 -8.83
C ASN A 93 -23.61 -28.95 -9.61
N PRO A 94 -23.76 -29.04 -10.95
CA PRO A 94 -24.19 -27.90 -11.76
C PRO A 94 -25.59 -27.40 -11.40
N LYS A 95 -26.43 -28.22 -10.75
CA LYS A 95 -27.76 -27.80 -10.28
C LYS A 95 -27.69 -26.68 -9.22
N GLU A 96 -26.59 -26.58 -8.47
CA GLU A 96 -26.37 -25.54 -7.47
C GLU A 96 -25.95 -24.18 -8.08
N ASP A 97 -25.74 -24.12 -9.40
CA ASP A 97 -25.38 -22.91 -10.15
C ASP A 97 -26.51 -22.41 -11.06
N ILE A 98 -27.68 -23.03 -11.00
CA ILE A 98 -28.83 -22.65 -11.84
C ILE A 98 -29.35 -21.28 -11.38
N LEU A 99 -29.20 -20.30 -12.27
CA LEU A 99 -29.97 -19.05 -12.29
C LEU A 99 -30.73 -19.00 -13.63
N GLU A 100 -32.03 -18.73 -13.56
CA GLU A 100 -32.96 -18.60 -14.70
C GLU A 100 -32.70 -17.31 -15.50
N ILE A 101 -31.49 -17.21 -16.03
CA ILE A 101 -31.01 -16.09 -16.83
C ILE A 101 -30.75 -16.61 -18.23
N ASP A 102 -31.48 -16.06 -19.20
CA ASP A 102 -31.26 -16.25 -20.63
C ASP A 102 -30.28 -15.18 -21.14
N GLN A 103 -29.04 -15.59 -21.44
CA GLN A 103 -27.99 -14.69 -21.91
C GLN A 103 -28.26 -14.11 -23.30
N LYS A 104 -29.17 -14.71 -24.09
CA LYS A 104 -29.51 -14.24 -25.43
C LYS A 104 -30.50 -13.08 -25.40
N ARG A 105 -31.32 -12.98 -24.35
CA ARG A 105 -32.30 -11.91 -24.17
C ARG A 105 -31.66 -10.70 -23.50
N THR A 106 -32.11 -9.53 -23.90
CA THR A 106 -31.73 -8.27 -23.25
C THR A 106 -32.25 -8.24 -21.81
N MET A 107 -31.40 -7.81 -20.88
CA MET A 107 -31.75 -7.53 -19.49
C MET A 107 -31.96 -6.03 -19.34
N GLU A 108 -32.96 -5.61 -18.58
CA GLU A 108 -33.21 -4.21 -18.30
C GLU A 108 -32.36 -3.77 -17.10
N TYR A 109 -31.54 -2.75 -17.28
CA TYR A 109 -30.82 -2.09 -16.18
C TYR A 109 -31.83 -1.35 -15.29
N GLU A 110 -31.81 -1.66 -13.98
CA GLU A 110 -32.69 -1.02 -13.01
C GLU A 110 -31.96 0.08 -12.22
N ASP A 111 -30.93 -0.27 -11.44
CA ASP A 111 -30.16 0.69 -10.64
C ASP A 111 -28.80 0.14 -10.18
N MET A 112 -27.88 1.03 -9.80
CA MET A 112 -26.61 0.69 -9.19
C MET A 112 -26.83 0.19 -7.75
N VAL A 113 -26.09 -0.85 -7.36
CA VAL A 113 -26.02 -1.31 -5.97
C VAL A 113 -24.71 -0.79 -5.35
N PRO A 114 -24.77 0.03 -4.28
CA PRO A 114 -23.58 0.52 -3.59
C PRO A 114 -22.61 -0.61 -3.25
N SER A 115 -21.36 -0.46 -3.65
CA SER A 115 -20.35 -1.52 -3.62
C SER A 115 -19.02 -1.01 -3.09
N ARG A 116 -18.18 -1.92 -2.56
CA ARG A 116 -16.80 -1.57 -2.21
C ARG A 116 -16.00 -1.27 -3.47
N THR A 117 -15.00 -0.41 -3.31
CA THR A 117 -14.03 -0.06 -4.36
C THR A 117 -13.47 -1.30 -5.05
N GLY A 118 -13.41 -1.27 -6.38
CA GLY A 118 -12.95 -2.39 -7.22
C GLY A 118 -14.05 -3.35 -7.68
N ARG A 119 -15.29 -3.18 -7.21
CA ARG A 119 -16.45 -3.98 -7.64
C ARG A 119 -17.61 -3.06 -7.99
N PHE A 120 -18.19 -3.26 -9.16
CA PHE A 120 -19.40 -2.59 -9.60
C PHE A 120 -20.55 -3.58 -9.58
N ARG A 121 -21.58 -3.32 -8.76
CA ARG A 121 -22.80 -4.13 -8.73
C ARG A 121 -23.97 -3.29 -9.20
N PHE A 122 -24.88 -3.91 -9.91
CA PHE A 122 -26.12 -3.29 -10.35
C PHE A 122 -27.23 -4.34 -10.44
N THR A 123 -28.46 -3.87 -10.28
CA THR A 123 -29.65 -4.70 -10.41
C THR A 123 -30.10 -4.68 -11.86
N VAL A 124 -30.45 -5.85 -12.37
CA VAL A 124 -31.09 -6.02 -13.66
C VAL A 124 -32.38 -6.78 -13.50
N SER A 125 -33.28 -6.64 -14.45
CA SER A 125 -34.48 -7.44 -14.54
C SER A 125 -34.61 -8.11 -15.90
N GLN A 126 -35.20 -9.30 -15.92
CA GLN A 126 -35.45 -10.06 -17.14
C GLN A 126 -36.80 -10.76 -17.02
N THR A 127 -37.62 -10.64 -18.06
CA THR A 127 -38.88 -11.37 -18.16
C THR A 127 -38.62 -12.78 -18.67
N ASN A 128 -38.94 -13.76 -17.84
CA ASN A 128 -38.80 -15.17 -18.18
C ASN A 128 -39.76 -15.59 -19.30
N ALA A 129 -39.60 -16.80 -19.83
CA ALA A 129 -40.49 -17.38 -20.85
C ALA A 129 -41.98 -17.39 -20.41
N ASP A 130 -42.23 -17.51 -19.10
CA ASP A 130 -43.58 -17.54 -18.50
C ASP A 130 -44.17 -16.13 -18.21
N GLY A 131 -43.52 -15.05 -18.67
CA GLY A 131 -44.01 -13.68 -18.50
C GLY A 131 -43.74 -13.04 -17.12
N LEU A 132 -43.08 -13.76 -16.20
CA LEU A 132 -42.70 -13.24 -14.89
C LEU A 132 -41.37 -12.45 -14.95
N LYS A 133 -41.40 -11.19 -14.51
CA LYS A 133 -40.22 -10.31 -14.39
C LYS A 133 -39.41 -10.68 -13.13
N LYS A 134 -38.22 -11.27 -13.29
CA LYS A 134 -37.29 -11.61 -12.19
C LYS A 134 -36.15 -10.60 -12.13
N THR A 135 -35.65 -10.33 -10.92
CA THR A 135 -34.52 -9.42 -10.68
C THR A 135 -33.27 -10.16 -10.25
N TYR A 136 -32.13 -9.72 -10.77
CA TYR A 136 -30.81 -10.29 -10.51
C TYR A 136 -29.81 -9.19 -10.20
N ILE A 137 -28.74 -9.53 -9.50
CA ILE A 137 -27.61 -8.63 -9.29
C ILE A 137 -26.48 -9.07 -10.20
N ILE A 138 -26.05 -8.18 -11.08
CA ILE A 138 -24.85 -8.36 -11.89
C ILE A 138 -23.68 -7.68 -11.19
N MET A 139 -22.53 -8.34 -11.20
CA MET A 139 -21.28 -7.80 -10.68
C MET A 139 -20.19 -7.85 -11.74
N ALA A 140 -19.59 -6.68 -11.97
CA ALA A 140 -18.40 -6.47 -12.79
C ALA A 140 -17.21 -6.07 -11.89
N GLY A 141 -16.02 -6.52 -12.25
CA GLY A 141 -14.79 -6.17 -11.53
C GLY A 141 -13.58 -6.96 -12.01
N LYS A 142 -12.38 -6.48 -11.68
CA LYS A 142 -11.10 -7.04 -12.18
C LYS A 142 -10.75 -8.44 -11.65
N GLN A 143 -11.51 -8.92 -10.66
CA GLN A 143 -11.26 -10.15 -9.90
C GLN A 143 -12.54 -10.96 -9.66
N VAL A 144 -13.53 -10.87 -10.56
CA VAL A 144 -14.79 -11.63 -10.44
C VAL A 144 -14.55 -13.15 -10.39
N HIS A 145 -13.53 -13.64 -11.10
CA HIS A 145 -13.15 -15.06 -11.05
C HIS A 145 -12.66 -15.53 -9.67
N ASN A 146 -12.12 -14.63 -8.83
CA ASN A 146 -11.76 -15.00 -7.45
C ASN A 146 -12.98 -15.35 -6.61
N ILE A 147 -14.15 -14.77 -6.92
CA ILE A 147 -15.41 -15.09 -6.25
C ILE A 147 -15.84 -16.50 -6.65
N LEU A 148 -15.67 -16.87 -7.93
CA LEU A 148 -15.97 -18.22 -8.42
C LEU A 148 -15.01 -19.26 -7.85
N LEU A 149 -13.70 -18.97 -7.77
CA LEU A 149 -12.73 -19.83 -7.07
C LEU A 149 -13.13 -20.10 -5.62
N ARG A 150 -13.46 -19.03 -4.88
CA ARG A 150 -13.92 -19.13 -3.50
C ARG A 150 -15.20 -19.94 -3.40
N LYS A 151 -16.20 -19.67 -4.24
CA LYS A 151 -17.44 -20.47 -4.31
C LYS A 151 -17.11 -21.96 -4.43
N ASN A 152 -16.32 -22.33 -5.44
CA ASN A 152 -16.03 -23.73 -5.74
C ASN A 152 -15.23 -24.41 -4.62
N LEU A 153 -14.21 -23.73 -4.08
CA LEU A 153 -13.44 -24.25 -2.95
C LEU A 153 -14.30 -24.39 -1.69
N LEU A 154 -15.10 -23.39 -1.33
CA LEU A 154 -15.92 -23.41 -0.12
C LEU A 154 -17.00 -24.51 -0.17
N ARG A 155 -17.65 -24.71 -1.32
CA ARG A 155 -18.61 -25.82 -1.50
C ARG A 155 -17.94 -27.18 -1.33
N LYS A 156 -16.73 -27.35 -1.87
CA LYS A 156 -15.90 -28.55 -1.64
C LYS A 156 -15.57 -28.74 -0.15
N LEU A 157 -15.44 -27.66 0.62
CA LEU A 157 -15.18 -27.70 2.06
C LEU A 157 -16.45 -27.85 2.94
N GLY A 158 -17.63 -27.99 2.33
CA GLY A 158 -18.90 -28.22 3.04
C GLY A 158 -19.71 -26.96 3.37
N TYR A 159 -19.28 -25.79 2.87
CA TYR A 159 -20.03 -24.54 3.04
C TYR A 159 -21.21 -24.46 2.07
N ASN A 160 -22.32 -23.93 2.56
CA ASN A 160 -23.49 -23.60 1.75
C ASN A 160 -23.29 -22.23 1.10
N ILE A 161 -23.02 -22.22 -0.20
CA ILE A 161 -22.80 -20.98 -0.98
C ILE A 161 -23.94 -20.82 -1.98
N PRO A 162 -24.65 -19.67 -2.00
CA PRO A 162 -25.74 -19.45 -2.94
C PRO A 162 -25.25 -19.50 -4.39
N PRO A 163 -26.16 -19.69 -5.37
CA PRO A 163 -25.81 -19.76 -6.78
C PRO A 163 -25.11 -18.48 -7.26
N ILE A 164 -23.98 -18.64 -7.94
CA ILE A 164 -23.26 -17.55 -8.63
C ILE A 164 -22.92 -18.03 -10.03
N LYS A 165 -23.53 -17.41 -11.04
CA LYS A 165 -23.40 -17.81 -12.44
C LYS A 165 -22.43 -16.88 -13.17
N TYR A 166 -21.45 -17.44 -13.86
CA TYR A 166 -20.60 -16.66 -14.77
C TYR A 166 -21.36 -16.38 -16.06
N LEU A 167 -21.36 -15.12 -16.50
CA LEU A 167 -21.96 -14.71 -17.76
C LEU A 167 -20.84 -14.17 -18.64
N LYS A 168 -20.49 -14.93 -19.68
CA LYS A 168 -19.44 -14.56 -20.63
C LYS A 168 -19.82 -13.28 -21.38
N LYS A 169 -21.10 -13.16 -21.75
CA LYS A 169 -21.70 -12.00 -22.40
C LYS A 169 -23.12 -11.77 -21.88
N ILE A 170 -23.52 -10.51 -21.80
CA ILE A 170 -24.91 -10.09 -21.57
C ILE A 170 -25.25 -8.91 -22.47
N ASN A 171 -26.52 -8.84 -22.87
CA ASN A 171 -27.09 -7.65 -23.50
C ASN A 171 -27.82 -6.85 -22.43
N LEU A 172 -27.39 -5.62 -22.17
CA LEU A 172 -27.98 -4.75 -21.16
C LEU A 172 -28.67 -3.58 -21.85
N GLY A 173 -29.99 -3.48 -21.70
CA GLY A 173 -30.81 -2.38 -22.20
C GLY A 173 -30.99 -1.31 -21.12
N PHE A 174 -30.88 -0.05 -21.53
CA PHE A 174 -31.13 1.11 -20.66
C PHE A 174 -32.44 1.79 -21.01
N SER A 175 -33.10 2.35 -20.00
CA SER A 175 -34.31 3.17 -20.17
C SER A 175 -34.05 4.51 -20.88
N SER A 176 -32.79 4.95 -20.98
CA SER A 176 -32.37 6.16 -21.71
C SER A 176 -30.84 6.20 -21.91
N SER A 177 -30.34 7.03 -22.83
CA SER A 177 -28.89 7.29 -22.97
C SER A 177 -28.24 7.83 -21.71
N ILE A 178 -28.99 8.58 -20.90
CA ILE A 178 -28.45 9.15 -19.67
C ILE A 178 -28.28 8.07 -18.61
N ALA A 179 -29.19 7.09 -18.54
CA ALA A 179 -29.00 5.92 -17.70
C ALA A 179 -27.76 5.11 -18.13
N LYS A 180 -27.51 4.99 -19.43
CA LYS A 180 -26.29 4.39 -19.99
C LYS A 180 -25.02 5.21 -19.66
N GLU A 181 -25.07 6.53 -19.77
CA GLU A 181 -23.92 7.41 -19.46
C GLU A 181 -23.57 7.40 -17.97
N VAL A 182 -24.58 7.48 -17.10
CA VAL A 182 -24.41 7.33 -15.64
C VAL A 182 -23.82 5.96 -15.33
N PHE A 183 -24.32 4.91 -15.98
CA PHE A 183 -23.78 3.56 -15.84
C PHE A 183 -22.29 3.48 -16.21
N PHE A 184 -21.84 4.08 -17.32
CA PHE A 184 -20.43 4.09 -17.69
C PHE A 184 -19.55 4.81 -16.66
N ASN A 185 -20.01 5.97 -16.18
CA ASN A 185 -19.31 6.74 -15.15
C ASN A 185 -19.22 5.96 -13.83
N ASP A 186 -20.30 5.28 -13.43
CA ASP A 186 -20.34 4.46 -12.22
C ASP A 186 -19.49 3.19 -12.38
N LEU A 187 -19.51 2.54 -13.55
CA LEU A 187 -18.65 1.39 -13.86
C LEU A 187 -17.17 1.77 -13.79
N SER A 188 -16.78 2.87 -14.44
CA SER A 188 -15.41 3.38 -14.44
C SER A 188 -14.95 3.72 -13.01
N SER A 189 -15.74 4.52 -12.29
CA SER A 189 -15.40 4.98 -10.94
C SER A 189 -15.40 3.85 -9.90
N ALA A 190 -16.34 2.90 -9.97
CA ALA A 190 -16.41 1.80 -9.02
C ALA A 190 -15.32 0.75 -9.24
N THR A 191 -14.96 0.46 -10.50
CA THR A 191 -13.93 -0.55 -10.82
C THR A 191 -12.50 0.02 -10.84
N PHE A 192 -12.33 1.35 -10.90
CA PHE A 192 -11.05 2.00 -11.21
C PHE A 192 -10.40 1.40 -12.47
N GLY A 193 -11.22 1.01 -13.44
CA GLY A 193 -10.82 0.34 -14.66
C GLY A 193 -11.49 0.98 -15.85
N ASP A 194 -10.81 0.92 -16.99
CA ASP A 194 -11.35 1.39 -18.26
C ASP A 194 -12.64 0.59 -18.61
N PRO A 195 -13.79 1.27 -18.86
CA PRO A 195 -15.05 0.62 -19.23
C PRO A 195 -14.96 -0.31 -20.45
N THR A 196 -14.05 -0.02 -21.39
CA THR A 196 -13.81 -0.83 -22.60
C THR A 196 -13.51 -2.30 -22.29
N ARG A 197 -13.00 -2.59 -21.08
CA ARG A 197 -12.69 -3.96 -20.61
C ARG A 197 -13.95 -4.81 -20.49
N TRP A 198 -15.05 -4.21 -20.03
CA TRP A 198 -16.34 -4.89 -19.90
C TRP A 198 -17.23 -4.64 -21.11
N ILE A 199 -16.94 -3.63 -21.94
CA ILE A 199 -17.80 -3.17 -23.03
C ILE A 199 -16.92 -3.06 -24.29
N PRO A 200 -16.71 -4.17 -25.03
CA PRO A 200 -15.71 -4.23 -26.11
C PRO A 200 -15.98 -3.28 -27.28
N LYS A 201 -17.27 -2.99 -27.54
CA LYS A 201 -17.72 -2.00 -28.54
C LYS A 201 -18.02 -0.66 -27.88
N TYR A 202 -17.14 -0.24 -26.97
CA TYR A 202 -17.21 1.11 -26.43
C TYR A 202 -16.72 2.06 -27.52
N GLU A 203 -17.64 2.60 -28.32
CA GLU A 203 -17.35 3.76 -29.15
C GLU A 203 -16.99 4.90 -28.21
N ASP A 204 -15.86 5.58 -28.45
CA ASP A 204 -15.56 6.85 -27.79
C ASP A 204 -16.78 7.74 -27.99
N HIS A 205 -17.58 7.88 -26.93
CA HIS A 205 -18.79 8.67 -27.00
C HIS A 205 -18.36 10.14 -27.11
N LEU A 206 -18.18 10.58 -28.35
CA LEU A 206 -18.37 11.96 -28.78
C LEU A 206 -19.56 12.51 -28.01
N THR A 207 -19.33 13.60 -27.29
CA THR A 207 -20.28 14.20 -26.38
C THR A 207 -21.60 14.49 -27.10
N ALA A 208 -22.73 14.57 -26.39
CA ALA A 208 -24.01 14.91 -27.00
C ALA A 208 -23.99 16.24 -27.80
N SER A 209 -22.98 17.08 -27.59
CA SER A 209 -22.64 18.26 -28.40
C SER A 209 -22.22 17.96 -29.85
N ASP A 210 -21.65 16.79 -30.12
CA ASP A 210 -20.97 16.46 -31.37
C ASP A 210 -21.85 15.73 -32.40
N ARG A 211 -22.97 15.11 -31.97
CA ARG A 211 -23.84 14.28 -32.83
C ARG A 211 -25.03 15.02 -33.47
N LEU A 212 -25.15 16.33 -33.26
CA LEU A 212 -26.28 17.16 -33.72
C LEU A 212 -26.23 17.56 -35.22
N LYS A 213 -25.78 16.69 -36.14
CA LYS A 213 -25.43 17.09 -37.52
C LYS A 213 -26.10 16.37 -38.70
N ASP A 214 -27.13 15.53 -38.57
CA ASP A 214 -27.68 14.84 -39.77
C ASP A 214 -29.22 14.72 -39.85
N GLU A 215 -29.78 14.85 -41.07
CA GLU A 215 -31.15 15.34 -41.37
C GLU A 215 -32.23 14.28 -41.72
N ASP A 216 -31.94 12.97 -41.80
CA ASP A 216 -32.80 12.02 -42.57
C ASP A 216 -33.88 11.20 -41.81
N PHE A 217 -34.26 11.53 -40.56
CA PHE A 217 -35.00 10.59 -39.68
C PHE A 217 -36.53 10.80 -39.53
N LYS A 218 -37.21 11.52 -40.43
CA LYS A 218 -38.55 12.08 -40.13
C LYS A 218 -39.80 11.22 -40.39
N GLU A 219 -39.78 10.09 -41.08
CA GLU A 219 -41.02 9.66 -41.76
C GLU A 219 -41.93 8.58 -41.14
N ASN A 220 -41.57 7.75 -40.12
CA ASN A 220 -42.34 6.49 -39.97
C ASN A 220 -43.00 6.01 -38.65
N TYR A 221 -42.87 6.57 -37.43
CA TYR A 221 -43.34 5.81 -36.23
C TYR A 221 -43.87 6.60 -35.01
N GLY A 222 -45.08 7.18 -35.07
CA GLY A 222 -45.66 8.00 -33.99
C GLY A 222 -46.87 7.45 -33.23
N SER A 223 -46.72 6.65 -32.16
CA SER A 223 -47.85 6.48 -31.20
C SER A 223 -47.55 5.99 -29.77
N PHE A 224 -46.30 5.75 -29.34
CA PHE A 224 -46.01 5.35 -27.94
C PHE A 224 -45.06 6.32 -27.19
N LEU A 225 -44.78 7.50 -27.77
CA LEU A 225 -43.89 8.56 -27.27
C LEU A 225 -44.63 9.80 -26.72
N GLU A 226 -45.95 9.71 -26.53
CA GLU A 226 -46.84 10.88 -26.47
C GLU A 226 -46.99 11.56 -25.09
N VAL A 227 -46.25 11.16 -24.04
CA VAL A 227 -46.35 11.86 -22.74
C VAL A 227 -45.44 13.09 -22.73
N GLU A 228 -46.08 14.25 -22.83
CA GLU A 228 -45.44 15.56 -22.91
C GLU A 228 -44.65 15.91 -21.63
N LYS A 229 -43.32 16.06 -21.77
CA LYS A 229 -42.42 16.48 -20.68
C LYS A 229 -42.31 17.99 -20.68
N LYS A 230 -42.50 18.61 -19.51
CA LYS A 230 -42.47 20.06 -19.35
C LYS A 230 -41.45 20.48 -18.32
N GLN A 231 -40.88 21.66 -18.50
CA GLN A 231 -40.17 22.34 -17.43
C GLN A 231 -41.14 23.21 -16.65
N LEU A 232 -41.14 23.10 -15.32
CA LEU A 232 -41.88 23.98 -14.44
C LEU A 232 -41.00 25.19 -14.12
N VAL A 233 -41.24 26.29 -14.84
CA VAL A 233 -40.49 27.55 -14.69
C VAL A 233 -41.23 28.42 -13.69
N ASN A 234 -40.54 28.88 -12.65
CA ASN A 234 -41.15 29.80 -11.68
C ASN A 234 -41.21 31.22 -12.25
N VAL A 235 -42.37 31.86 -12.16
CA VAL A 235 -42.59 33.21 -12.72
C VAL A 235 -41.78 34.27 -11.97
N GLY A 236 -41.56 34.10 -10.67
CA GLY A 236 -40.89 35.11 -9.85
C GLY A 236 -39.37 35.22 -10.04
N ASN A 237 -38.68 34.14 -10.45
CA ASN A 237 -37.22 34.14 -10.60
C ASN A 237 -36.72 33.54 -11.93
N GLY A 238 -37.62 33.04 -12.79
CA GLY A 238 -37.27 32.41 -14.07
C GLY A 238 -36.52 31.08 -13.94
N LYS A 239 -36.39 30.52 -12.74
CA LYS A 239 -35.68 29.26 -12.48
C LYS A 239 -36.62 28.07 -12.55
N CYS A 240 -36.06 26.93 -12.93
CA CYS A 240 -36.79 25.68 -13.05
C CYS A 240 -36.80 24.92 -11.73
N LEU A 241 -37.86 24.15 -11.51
CA LEU A 241 -37.89 23.12 -10.48
C LEU A 241 -36.86 22.02 -10.83
N THR A 242 -35.82 21.87 -10.02
CA THR A 242 -34.66 21.03 -10.35
C THR A 242 -34.32 20.02 -9.25
N ARG A 243 -33.96 18.80 -9.66
CA ARG A 243 -33.37 17.74 -8.82
C ARG A 243 -31.83 17.84 -8.79
N ARG A 244 -31.20 17.62 -7.62
CA ARG A 244 -29.72 17.54 -7.46
C ARG A 244 -29.24 16.08 -7.54
N LEU A 245 -28.16 15.80 -8.30
CA LEU A 245 -27.61 14.43 -8.46
C LEU A 245 -26.49 14.04 -7.48
N ASN A 246 -25.76 14.99 -6.88
CA ASN A 246 -24.59 14.63 -6.06
C ASN A 246 -24.94 14.23 -4.60
N LYS A 247 -24.44 13.05 -4.20
CA LYS A 247 -24.38 12.37 -2.88
C LYS A 247 -25.47 12.73 -1.85
N VAL A 248 -26.39 11.78 -1.63
CA VAL A 248 -27.25 11.58 -0.43
C VAL A 248 -28.35 12.62 -0.17
N SER A 249 -28.83 13.39 -1.14
CA SER A 249 -29.98 14.30 -0.90
C SER A 249 -31.16 14.14 -1.87
N LYS A 250 -32.33 13.74 -1.32
CA LYS A 250 -33.64 13.65 -2.00
C LYS A 250 -34.33 15.03 -2.16
N TYR A 251 -33.56 16.10 -2.35
CA TYR A 251 -34.08 17.47 -2.23
C TYR A 251 -34.24 18.16 -3.57
N LEU A 252 -35.37 18.84 -3.72
CA LEU A 252 -35.72 19.66 -4.86
C LEU A 252 -35.32 21.11 -4.60
N ARG A 253 -34.86 21.76 -5.65
CA ARG A 253 -34.37 23.13 -5.58
C ARG A 253 -34.69 23.98 -6.80
N GLU A 254 -34.40 25.27 -6.72
CA GLU A 254 -34.29 26.14 -7.89
C GLU A 254 -32.98 25.84 -8.66
N GLY A 255 -33.07 25.80 -9.99
CA GLY A 255 -31.93 25.63 -10.89
C GLY A 255 -32.15 26.34 -12.23
N GLU A 256 -31.09 26.43 -13.04
CA GLU A 256 -31.23 26.96 -14.40
C GLU A 256 -32.18 26.10 -15.22
N CYS A 257 -32.96 26.73 -16.10
CA CYS A 257 -33.80 26.03 -17.07
C CYS A 257 -32.94 25.58 -18.26
N ASP A 258 -32.14 24.53 -18.03
CA ASP A 258 -31.25 23.91 -19.00
C ASP A 258 -31.81 22.58 -19.53
N LYS A 259 -31.11 21.93 -20.47
CA LYS A 259 -31.56 20.66 -21.08
C LYS A 259 -31.34 19.44 -20.16
N PHE A 260 -30.90 19.63 -18.92
CA PHE A 260 -30.61 18.54 -18.00
C PHE A 260 -31.91 17.83 -17.57
N LEU A 261 -31.98 16.49 -17.63
CA LEU A 261 -33.21 15.75 -17.28
C LEU A 261 -33.76 16.05 -15.87
N GLY A 262 -32.93 16.50 -14.94
CA GLY A 262 -33.37 16.81 -13.58
C GLY A 262 -34.16 18.11 -13.46
N THR A 263 -34.34 18.87 -14.54
CA THR A 263 -35.23 20.04 -14.63
C THR A 263 -36.59 19.71 -15.26
N ASN A 264 -36.79 18.46 -15.71
CA ASN A 264 -37.97 18.02 -16.44
C ASN A 264 -38.92 17.21 -15.57
N TRP A 265 -40.22 17.38 -15.81
CA TRP A 265 -41.28 16.73 -15.03
C TRP A 265 -42.40 16.24 -15.95
N MET A 266 -42.98 15.11 -15.58
CA MET A 266 -44.19 14.58 -16.21
C MET A 266 -45.39 15.01 -15.37
N ILE A 267 -46.37 15.64 -16.00
CA ILE A 267 -47.62 16.05 -15.35
C ILE A 267 -48.68 15.02 -15.72
N GLU A 268 -48.92 14.08 -14.80
CA GLU A 268 -49.90 13.01 -14.99
C GLU A 268 -51.28 13.52 -14.54
N LYS A 269 -52.23 13.65 -15.48
CA LYS A 269 -53.63 13.93 -15.13
C LYS A 269 -54.25 12.77 -14.35
N ARG A 270 -55.03 13.10 -13.33
CA ARG A 270 -55.76 12.17 -12.46
C ARG A 270 -57.21 12.63 -12.33
N ASP A 271 -58.05 11.80 -11.74
CA ASP A 271 -59.47 12.09 -11.55
C ASP A 271 -59.70 13.39 -10.75
N ASN A 272 -60.83 14.06 -10.99
CA ASN A 272 -61.27 15.29 -10.30
C ASN A 272 -60.30 16.49 -10.45
N ASP A 273 -59.79 16.75 -11.66
CA ASP A 273 -58.91 17.88 -11.99
C ASP A 273 -57.60 17.93 -11.19
N LEU A 274 -57.15 16.77 -10.71
CA LEU A 274 -55.88 16.64 -9.99
C LEU A 274 -54.76 16.21 -10.92
N VAL A 275 -53.54 16.63 -10.61
CA VAL A 275 -52.32 16.19 -11.30
C VAL A 275 -51.33 15.60 -10.31
N ALA A 276 -50.58 14.59 -10.75
CA ALA A 276 -49.39 14.11 -10.09
C ALA A 276 -48.16 14.59 -10.87
N ILE A 277 -47.13 15.06 -10.16
CA ILE A 277 -45.89 15.53 -10.78
C ILE A 277 -44.83 14.45 -10.57
N ARG A 278 -44.37 13.84 -11.66
CA ARG A 278 -43.48 12.69 -11.61
C ARG A 278 -42.13 13.00 -12.24
N SER A 279 -41.09 12.54 -11.57
CA SER A 279 -39.71 12.64 -12.04
C SER A 279 -39.46 11.60 -13.15
N PRO A 280 -39.05 12.01 -14.35
CA PRO A 280 -38.70 11.08 -15.42
C PRO A 280 -37.40 10.32 -15.13
N ILE A 281 -36.56 10.83 -14.21
CA ILE A 281 -35.30 10.19 -13.81
C ILE A 281 -35.54 9.07 -12.80
N SER A 282 -36.29 9.35 -11.74
CA SER A 282 -36.43 8.42 -10.62
C SER A 282 -37.73 7.61 -10.65
N GLY A 283 -38.67 7.96 -11.54
CA GLY A 283 -40.01 7.41 -11.57
C GLY A 283 -40.87 7.76 -10.35
N LYS A 284 -40.36 8.58 -9.42
CA LYS A 284 -41.01 8.96 -8.16
C LYS A 284 -41.82 10.25 -8.29
N CYS A 285 -42.80 10.41 -7.40
CA CYS A 285 -43.73 11.53 -7.40
C CYS A 285 -43.26 12.62 -6.45
N LEU A 286 -43.63 13.86 -6.78
CA LEU A 286 -43.46 15.03 -5.93
C LEU A 286 -44.35 14.88 -4.70
N ASP A 287 -43.74 14.87 -3.52
CA ASP A 287 -44.38 14.51 -2.26
C ASP A 287 -44.12 15.54 -1.17
N VAL A 288 -45.15 15.91 -0.41
CA VAL A 288 -45.00 16.68 0.82
C VAL A 288 -44.43 15.80 1.93
N GLN A 289 -43.18 16.07 2.33
CA GLN A 289 -42.51 15.26 3.34
C GLN A 289 -43.34 15.12 4.62
N GLY A 290 -43.59 13.86 5.00
CA GLY A 290 -44.26 13.48 6.24
C GLY A 290 -45.71 13.95 6.29
N GLU A 291 -46.34 14.16 5.12
CA GLU A 291 -47.72 14.62 4.99
C GLU A 291 -48.01 15.90 5.80
N SER A 292 -47.00 16.74 6.03
CA SER A 292 -47.18 17.88 6.92
C SER A 292 -48.22 18.87 6.37
N LYS A 293 -49.12 19.37 7.23
CA LYS A 293 -50.00 20.51 6.91
C LYS A 293 -49.36 21.86 7.22
N VAL A 294 -48.12 21.90 7.73
CA VAL A 294 -47.47 23.13 8.20
C VAL A 294 -46.87 23.91 7.02
N SER A 295 -46.94 25.24 7.07
CA SER A 295 -46.26 26.10 6.09
C SER A 295 -44.74 25.92 6.18
N LYS A 296 -44.04 25.96 5.05
CA LYS A 296 -42.58 25.70 4.89
C LYS A 296 -42.15 24.23 4.97
N ALA A 297 -43.08 23.28 5.08
CA ALA A 297 -42.75 21.87 4.89
C ALA A 297 -42.23 21.64 3.46
N ARG A 298 -41.21 20.79 3.32
CA ARG A 298 -40.47 20.62 2.07
C ARG A 298 -41.12 19.59 1.16
N PHE A 299 -40.90 19.76 -0.13
CA PHE A 299 -41.16 18.71 -1.11
C PHE A 299 -39.94 17.80 -1.26
N ILE A 300 -40.21 16.51 -1.46
CA ILE A 300 -39.23 15.46 -1.73
C ILE A 300 -39.74 14.59 -2.88
N GLU A 301 -38.87 13.72 -3.41
CA GLU A 301 -39.30 12.62 -4.27
C GLU A 301 -39.57 11.37 -3.42
N TYR A 302 -40.76 10.80 -3.58
CA TYR A 302 -41.19 9.58 -2.89
C TYR A 302 -41.95 8.65 -3.85
N GLU A 303 -42.08 7.38 -3.49
CA GLU A 303 -42.77 6.38 -4.32
C GLU A 303 -44.19 6.86 -4.65
N CYS A 304 -44.57 6.75 -5.93
CA CYS A 304 -45.88 7.19 -6.39
C CYS A 304 -46.96 6.28 -5.80
N HIS A 305 -47.62 6.76 -4.75
CA HIS A 305 -48.78 6.13 -4.14
C HIS A 305 -50.07 6.94 -4.34
N TYR A 306 -49.96 8.08 -5.04
CA TYR A 306 -51.08 8.91 -5.50
C TYR A 306 -52.06 9.31 -4.39
N GLN A 307 -51.55 9.47 -3.17
CA GLN A 307 -52.34 9.97 -2.05
C GLN A 307 -52.40 11.50 -2.07
N LYS A 308 -53.26 12.10 -1.24
CA LYS A 308 -53.56 13.54 -1.26
C LYS A 308 -52.32 14.44 -1.10
N ASN A 309 -51.23 13.94 -0.52
CA ASN A 309 -49.94 14.65 -0.35
C ASN A 309 -49.03 14.62 -1.60
N GLN A 310 -49.40 13.86 -2.64
CA GLN A 310 -48.75 13.79 -3.96
C GLN A 310 -49.62 14.32 -5.10
N LEU A 311 -50.86 14.72 -4.80
CA LEU A 311 -51.82 15.24 -5.77
C LEU A 311 -51.96 16.75 -5.63
N PHE A 312 -52.02 17.42 -6.77
CA PHE A 312 -52.06 18.87 -6.86
C PHE A 312 -53.27 19.30 -7.68
N LYS A 313 -54.02 20.29 -7.20
CA LYS A 313 -54.95 21.04 -8.04
C LYS A 313 -54.16 22.08 -8.81
N MET A 314 -54.24 22.02 -10.14
CA MET A 314 -53.60 22.98 -11.02
C MET A 314 -54.60 24.11 -11.32
N GLU A 315 -54.39 25.28 -10.72
CA GLU A 315 -55.26 26.46 -10.93
C GLU A 315 -54.59 27.39 -11.94
N GLU A 316 -55.05 27.35 -13.20
CA GLU A 316 -54.50 28.09 -14.33
C GLU A 316 -55.22 29.42 -14.59
N LYS A 317 -54.46 30.47 -14.91
CA LYS A 317 -54.94 31.80 -15.32
C LYS A 317 -53.88 32.51 -16.15
N ASP A 318 -54.24 32.97 -17.36
CA ASP A 318 -53.38 33.73 -18.28
C ASP A 318 -52.03 33.03 -18.61
N GLY A 319 -52.07 31.72 -18.89
CA GLY A 319 -50.89 30.91 -19.23
C GLY A 319 -49.92 30.65 -18.07
N LYS A 320 -50.31 31.02 -16.83
CA LYS A 320 -49.60 30.75 -15.58
C LYS A 320 -50.49 29.90 -14.69
N PHE A 321 -49.90 29.05 -13.86
CA PHE A 321 -50.67 28.21 -12.94
C PHE A 321 -50.06 28.16 -11.55
N SER A 322 -50.89 27.86 -10.56
CA SER A 322 -50.45 27.50 -9.21
C SER A 322 -50.72 26.03 -8.94
N LEU A 323 -49.82 25.38 -8.19
CA LEU A 323 -49.94 23.98 -7.80
C LEU A 323 -50.31 23.89 -6.33
N LYS A 324 -51.59 23.63 -6.06
CA LYS A 324 -52.14 23.56 -4.70
C LYS A 324 -52.22 22.11 -4.26
N VAL A 325 -51.49 21.75 -3.20
CA VAL A 325 -51.47 20.39 -2.66
C VAL A 325 -52.86 20.03 -2.13
N GLN A 326 -53.40 18.90 -2.57
CA GLN A 326 -54.75 18.46 -2.20
C GLN A 326 -54.89 18.19 -0.70
N HIS A 327 -53.84 17.68 -0.06
CA HIS A 327 -53.84 17.39 1.38
C HIS A 327 -53.89 18.63 2.28
N SER A 328 -53.11 19.67 1.96
CA SER A 328 -52.89 20.81 2.86
C SER A 328 -53.53 22.13 2.40
N GLY A 329 -54.02 22.18 1.16
CA GLY A 329 -54.56 23.38 0.53
C GLY A 329 -53.52 24.48 0.28
N LYS A 330 -52.23 24.16 0.39
CA LYS A 330 -51.09 25.10 0.24
C LYS A 330 -50.43 24.98 -1.13
N CYS A 331 -49.80 26.05 -1.57
CA CYS A 331 -49.22 26.17 -2.90
C CYS A 331 -47.71 25.86 -2.90
N LEU A 332 -47.25 25.25 -4.00
CA LEU A 332 -45.83 25.00 -4.30
C LEU A 332 -45.08 26.33 -4.48
N GLN A 333 -43.98 26.51 -3.74
CA GLN A 333 -43.16 27.73 -3.81
C GLN A 333 -41.68 27.42 -3.56
N PHE A 334 -40.76 28.15 -4.21
CA PHE A 334 -39.39 28.26 -3.69
C PHE A 334 -39.39 29.02 -2.35
N ARG A 335 -38.56 28.57 -1.40
CA ARG A 335 -38.59 29.04 -0.01
C ARG A 335 -38.27 30.53 0.11
N GLY A 336 -37.23 31.00 -0.60
CA GLY A 336 -36.65 32.34 -0.46
C GLY A 336 -36.02 32.62 0.92
N GLY A 337 -35.02 33.52 1.00
CA GLY A 337 -34.35 33.93 2.26
C GLY A 337 -32.84 34.16 2.11
N LYS A 338 -32.09 34.40 3.22
CA LYS A 338 -30.60 34.45 3.21
C LYS A 338 -29.94 33.07 3.40
N ILE A 339 -30.65 32.14 4.05
CA ILE A 339 -30.17 30.78 4.37
C ILE A 339 -31.18 29.78 3.75
N LEU A 340 -30.71 28.88 2.86
CA LEU A 340 -31.52 27.88 2.13
C LEU A 340 -32.52 28.46 1.10
N LYS A 341 -32.04 29.39 0.25
CA LYS A 341 -32.85 30.09 -0.76
C LYS A 341 -33.48 29.13 -1.77
N ASP A 342 -32.75 28.05 -2.03
CA ASP A 342 -32.93 27.16 -3.15
C ASP A 342 -34.00 26.10 -2.93
N ARG A 343 -34.48 25.84 -1.70
CA ARG A 343 -35.43 24.73 -1.42
C ARG A 343 -36.85 24.98 -1.91
N VAL A 344 -37.55 23.90 -2.28
CA VAL A 344 -38.97 23.90 -2.64
C VAL A 344 -39.84 23.50 -1.45
N VAL A 345 -40.86 24.29 -1.14
CA VAL A 345 -41.72 24.14 0.04
C VAL A 345 -43.19 24.44 -0.27
N GLN A 346 -44.10 23.99 0.60
CA GLN A 346 -45.49 24.44 0.57
C GLN A 346 -45.68 25.73 1.39
N ARG A 347 -46.53 26.65 0.92
CA ARG A 347 -46.93 27.85 1.67
C ARG A 347 -48.41 28.19 1.45
N THR A 348 -48.98 28.98 2.37
CA THR A 348 -50.31 29.56 2.18
C THR A 348 -50.39 30.21 0.81
N CYS A 349 -51.38 29.82 0.01
CA CYS A 349 -51.58 30.32 -1.33
C CYS A 349 -51.84 31.84 -1.28
N LYS A 350 -51.08 32.58 -2.09
CA LYS A 350 -51.18 34.02 -2.31
C LYS A 350 -51.06 34.27 -3.81
N ASN A 351 -51.72 35.31 -4.32
CA ASN A 351 -51.61 35.69 -5.72
C ASN A 351 -50.29 36.45 -6.00
N ILE A 352 -49.15 35.76 -5.89
CA ILE A 352 -47.80 36.32 -6.10
C ILE A 352 -46.99 35.48 -7.09
N ASP A 353 -46.08 36.10 -7.83
CA ASP A 353 -45.31 35.42 -8.89
C ASP A 353 -44.41 34.28 -8.39
N ALA A 354 -43.96 34.34 -7.13
CA ALA A 354 -43.18 33.27 -6.52
C ALA A 354 -43.95 31.93 -6.39
N GLN A 355 -45.28 31.95 -6.45
CA GLN A 355 -46.16 30.77 -6.39
C GLN A 355 -46.80 30.42 -7.75
N LYS A 356 -46.44 31.16 -8.80
CA LYS A 356 -46.91 30.94 -10.16
C LYS A 356 -45.82 30.25 -10.97
N TRP A 357 -46.25 29.34 -11.82
CA TRP A 357 -45.40 28.53 -12.68
C TRP A 357 -45.89 28.65 -14.12
N THR A 358 -44.97 28.55 -15.08
CA THR A 358 -45.29 28.36 -16.49
C THR A 358 -44.73 27.02 -16.95
N LEU A 359 -45.39 26.43 -17.93
CA LEU A 359 -44.86 25.27 -18.64
C LEU A 359 -44.04 25.78 -19.81
N LYS A 360 -42.83 25.25 -19.95
CA LYS A 360 -42.03 25.44 -21.14
C LYS A 360 -41.96 24.12 -21.90
N ASP A 361 -42.41 24.16 -23.15
CA ASP A 361 -42.40 23.06 -24.11
C ASP A 361 -40.99 22.85 -24.65
N MET A 362 -40.70 21.64 -25.14
CA MET A 362 -39.40 21.27 -25.67
C MET A 362 -39.55 20.44 -26.96
N ILE A 363 -39.52 21.00 -28.19
CA ILE A 363 -39.33 20.24 -29.48
C ILE A 363 -38.79 21.17 -30.62
N GLY A 364 -37.89 20.82 -31.58
CA GLY A 364 -37.13 19.59 -31.93
C GLY A 364 -36.35 19.69 -33.30
N ASN A 365 -35.54 18.68 -33.67
CA ASN A 365 -35.34 18.21 -35.07
C ASN A 365 -34.72 16.80 -35.25
N ASP A 366 -34.38 16.01 -34.22
CA ASP A 366 -33.86 14.64 -34.41
C ASP A 366 -34.66 13.51 -33.72
N GLY A 367 -35.75 13.81 -33.01
CA GLY A 367 -36.85 12.86 -32.83
C GLY A 367 -36.51 11.43 -32.36
N LYS A 368 -35.41 11.20 -31.63
CA LYS A 368 -35.09 9.89 -31.04
C LYS A 368 -35.22 9.93 -29.52
N LEU A 369 -36.13 9.12 -28.95
CA LEU A 369 -35.73 8.32 -27.79
C LEU A 369 -34.98 7.14 -28.40
N LEU A 370 -33.76 6.93 -27.92
CA LEU A 370 -32.89 5.92 -28.46
C LEU A 370 -33.61 4.57 -28.40
N GLU A 371 -33.34 3.73 -29.40
CA GLU A 371 -33.37 2.28 -29.18
C GLU A 371 -32.92 2.01 -27.75
N THR A 372 -33.60 1.13 -27.00
CA THR A 372 -33.05 0.59 -25.74
C THR A 372 -31.58 0.38 -26.00
N GLU A 373 -30.72 1.26 -25.46
CA GLU A 373 -29.37 1.31 -26.00
C GLU A 373 -28.71 0.07 -25.44
N THR A 374 -28.70 -0.98 -26.23
CA THR A 374 -28.21 -2.25 -25.77
C THR A 374 -26.71 -2.17 -25.83
N ILE A 375 -26.06 -2.30 -24.68
CA ILE A 375 -24.63 -2.57 -24.64
C ILE A 375 -24.43 -4.07 -24.52
N GLU A 376 -23.47 -4.59 -25.25
CA GLU A 376 -22.93 -5.92 -24.96
C GLU A 376 -21.88 -5.75 -23.87
N MET A 377 -22.13 -6.34 -22.70
CA MET A 377 -21.11 -6.48 -21.68
C MET A 377 -20.50 -7.88 -21.69
N GLN A 378 -19.25 -7.98 -21.25
CA GLN A 378 -18.55 -9.24 -21.06
C GLN A 378 -17.98 -9.39 -19.65
N ASP A 379 -17.65 -10.62 -19.28
CA ASP A 379 -16.89 -10.97 -18.08
C ASP A 379 -17.53 -10.51 -16.76
N VAL A 380 -18.78 -10.92 -16.53
CA VAL A 380 -19.56 -10.57 -15.33
C VAL A 380 -20.07 -11.81 -14.61
N ILE A 381 -20.44 -11.66 -13.34
CA ILE A 381 -21.13 -12.72 -12.58
C ILE A 381 -22.52 -12.25 -12.15
N ALA A 382 -23.47 -13.18 -12.15
CA ALA A 382 -24.84 -12.96 -11.68
C ALA A 382 -25.07 -13.64 -10.32
N LEU A 383 -25.83 -12.94 -9.48
CA LEU A 383 -26.20 -13.30 -8.12
C LEU A 383 -27.73 -13.14 -7.96
N PRO A 384 -28.37 -13.92 -7.09
CA PRO A 384 -29.75 -13.65 -6.69
C PRO A 384 -29.86 -12.27 -6.01
N SER A 385 -31.02 -11.61 -6.17
CA SER A 385 -31.30 -10.31 -5.53
C SER A 385 -31.54 -10.40 -4.02
N GLN A 386 -31.86 -11.59 -3.52
CA GLN A 386 -32.03 -11.93 -2.10
C GLN A 386 -30.73 -12.58 -1.56
N ASP A 387 -30.41 -12.39 -0.27
CA ASP A 387 -29.30 -13.05 0.46
C ASP A 387 -27.84 -12.69 0.16
N ILE A 388 -27.54 -11.40 -0.10
CA ILE A 388 -26.15 -10.94 -0.27
C ILE A 388 -25.35 -10.97 1.05
N PHE A 389 -26.02 -10.76 2.20
CA PHE A 389 -25.35 -10.50 3.48
C PHE A 389 -24.55 -11.70 4.03
N TYR A 390 -24.88 -12.93 3.64
CA TYR A 390 -24.19 -14.14 4.10
C TYR A 390 -23.46 -14.91 2.99
N ASN A 391 -23.30 -14.33 1.80
CA ASN A 391 -22.57 -14.98 0.73
C ASN A 391 -21.05 -14.95 0.99
N LEU A 392 -20.54 -16.01 1.63
CA LEU A 392 -19.12 -16.16 2.00
C LEU A 392 -18.18 -16.06 0.79
N ALA A 393 -18.62 -16.45 -0.41
CA ALA A 393 -17.78 -16.35 -1.61
C ALA A 393 -17.40 -14.91 -1.98
N LEU A 394 -18.13 -13.90 -1.49
CA LEU A 394 -17.78 -12.49 -1.67
C LEU A 394 -16.53 -12.07 -0.89
N GLY A 395 -16.15 -12.84 0.15
CA GLY A 395 -14.92 -12.70 0.93
C GLY A 395 -14.83 -11.46 1.80
N PHE A 396 -15.96 -10.81 2.11
CA PHE A 396 -15.99 -9.73 3.08
C PHE A 396 -16.79 -10.17 4.30
N LEU A 397 -16.12 -10.25 5.44
CA LEU A 397 -16.72 -10.59 6.72
C LEU A 397 -16.23 -9.59 7.76
N PRO A 398 -17.09 -8.68 8.25
CA PRO A 398 -16.75 -7.82 9.37
C PRO A 398 -16.41 -8.67 10.60
N ASN A 399 -15.47 -8.21 11.43
CA ASN A 399 -15.12 -8.87 12.69
C ASN A 399 -16.35 -9.13 13.61
N GLN A 400 -17.34 -8.22 13.57
CA GLN A 400 -18.63 -8.32 14.28
C GLN A 400 -19.50 -9.49 13.82
N VAL A 401 -19.28 -10.00 12.60
CA VAL A 401 -19.97 -11.19 12.08
C VAL A 401 -19.19 -12.45 12.48
N ILE A 402 -17.86 -12.40 12.51
CA ILE A 402 -17.00 -13.55 12.79
C ILE A 402 -17.14 -13.97 14.27
N LYS A 403 -17.03 -13.04 15.23
CA LYS A 403 -17.18 -13.27 16.69
C LYS A 403 -16.47 -14.53 17.23
N GLY A 404 -15.28 -14.85 16.70
CA GLY A 404 -14.50 -16.02 17.12
C GLY A 404 -15.10 -17.39 16.77
N ARG A 405 -16.14 -17.44 15.92
CA ARG A 405 -16.74 -18.70 15.45
C ARG A 405 -15.81 -19.37 14.45
N ARG A 406 -15.37 -20.60 14.69
CA ARG A 406 -14.48 -21.38 13.81
C ARG A 406 -15.00 -21.43 12.39
N ILE A 407 -16.31 -21.62 12.19
CA ILE A 407 -16.94 -21.69 10.85
C ILE A 407 -16.56 -20.49 9.98
N LEU A 408 -16.43 -19.30 10.58
CA LEU A 408 -16.11 -18.05 9.86
C LEU A 408 -14.65 -17.64 10.03
N ASN A 409 -14.10 -17.81 11.23
CA ASN A 409 -12.77 -17.35 11.59
C ASN A 409 -11.68 -18.14 10.87
N SER A 410 -11.94 -19.41 10.54
CA SER A 410 -11.00 -20.22 9.78
C SER A 410 -10.91 -19.85 8.30
N LEU A 411 -11.86 -19.07 7.76
CA LEU A 411 -11.95 -18.76 6.33
C LEU A 411 -10.76 -17.96 5.80
N LEU A 412 -9.97 -17.32 6.67
CA LEU A 412 -8.73 -16.65 6.29
C LEU A 412 -7.79 -17.59 5.49
N VAL A 413 -7.70 -18.87 5.87
CA VAL A 413 -6.86 -19.84 5.17
C VAL A 413 -7.35 -20.09 3.74
N PRO A 414 -8.57 -20.62 3.49
CA PRO A 414 -9.02 -20.85 2.12
C PRO A 414 -9.11 -19.56 1.31
N TYR A 415 -9.48 -18.42 1.90
CA TYR A 415 -9.46 -17.14 1.19
C TYR A 415 -8.07 -16.76 0.72
N SER A 416 -7.06 -16.87 1.57
CA SER A 416 -5.68 -16.57 1.18
C SER A 416 -5.15 -17.54 0.12
N ILE A 417 -5.54 -18.83 0.16
CA ILE A 417 -5.08 -19.81 -0.86
C ILE A 417 -5.51 -19.37 -2.25
N VAL A 418 -6.79 -18.99 -2.43
CA VAL A 418 -7.37 -18.62 -3.73
C VAL A 418 -7.47 -17.11 -3.98
N TYR A 419 -6.72 -16.31 -3.22
CA TYR A 419 -6.64 -14.87 -3.45
C TYR A 419 -5.66 -14.57 -4.59
N VAL A 420 -6.17 -14.49 -5.81
CA VAL A 420 -5.36 -14.26 -7.01
C VAL A 420 -5.31 -12.74 -7.31
N PRO A 421 -4.14 -12.09 -7.29
CA PRO A 421 -4.03 -10.71 -7.77
C PRO A 421 -4.42 -10.61 -9.26
N GLU A 422 -4.62 -9.39 -9.78
CA GLU A 422 -4.99 -9.22 -11.20
C GLU A 422 -3.97 -9.84 -12.16
N SER A 423 -2.70 -9.95 -11.73
CA SER A 423 -1.70 -10.80 -12.37
C SER A 423 -1.49 -12.10 -11.61
N VAL A 424 -1.73 -13.23 -12.28
CA VAL A 424 -1.40 -14.56 -11.76
C VAL A 424 0.11 -14.72 -11.59
N ASN A 425 0.95 -13.98 -12.32
CA ASN A 425 2.40 -14.00 -12.13
C ASN A 425 2.77 -13.49 -10.72
N LEU A 426 2.04 -12.50 -10.20
CA LEU A 426 2.23 -11.97 -8.84
C LEU A 426 1.73 -12.90 -7.74
N LEU A 427 0.93 -13.92 -8.06
CA LEU A 427 0.51 -14.93 -7.08
C LEU A 427 1.73 -15.76 -6.66
N ASN A 428 2.10 -15.68 -5.38
CA ASN A 428 3.24 -16.43 -4.86
C ASN A 428 2.96 -17.95 -4.80
N TRP A 429 3.95 -18.78 -5.12
CA TRP A 429 3.91 -20.22 -4.93
C TRP A 429 3.78 -20.60 -3.44
N HIS A 430 4.25 -19.73 -2.55
CA HIS A 430 4.12 -19.86 -1.11
C HIS A 430 2.86 -19.16 -0.59
N ALA A 431 2.09 -19.85 0.23
CA ALA A 431 0.81 -19.34 0.75
C ALA A 431 0.91 -18.20 1.80
N GLY A 432 2.06 -18.05 2.45
CA GLY A 432 2.28 -17.08 3.51
C GLY A 432 3.71 -17.13 4.04
N ARG A 433 4.06 -16.28 5.00
CA ARG A 433 5.41 -16.20 5.60
C ARG A 433 5.33 -16.07 7.11
N ILE A 434 6.30 -16.64 7.83
CA ILE A 434 6.35 -16.55 9.29
C ILE A 434 7.06 -15.26 9.71
N ILE A 435 6.40 -14.45 10.53
CA ILE A 435 6.93 -13.24 11.18
C ILE A 435 6.57 -13.34 12.66
N ASN A 436 7.54 -13.26 13.56
CA ASN A 436 7.32 -13.31 15.02
C ASN A 436 6.43 -14.49 15.48
N LYS A 437 6.68 -15.71 14.97
CA LYS A 437 5.85 -16.91 15.22
C LYS A 437 4.38 -16.79 14.78
N GLN A 438 4.10 -15.93 13.80
CA GLN A 438 2.78 -15.82 13.19
C GLN A 438 2.90 -15.87 11.67
N ILE A 439 1.99 -16.58 11.02
CA ILE A 439 1.88 -16.67 9.57
C ILE A 439 1.14 -15.41 9.09
N LYS A 440 1.86 -14.59 8.32
CA LYS A 440 1.27 -13.53 7.51
C LYS A 440 0.86 -14.10 6.16
N VAL A 441 -0.41 -13.92 5.82
CA VAL A 441 -1.01 -14.35 4.54
C VAL A 441 -1.38 -13.14 3.69
N GLU A 442 -1.56 -13.35 2.39
CA GLU A 442 -1.99 -12.31 1.45
C GLU A 442 -3.50 -12.37 1.26
N PHE A 443 -4.22 -11.38 1.80
CA PHE A 443 -5.66 -11.21 1.64
C PHE A 443 -6.09 -9.79 2.08
N ASP A 444 -6.85 -9.06 1.26
CA ASP A 444 -7.21 -7.64 1.45
C ASP A 444 -8.04 -7.31 2.71
N SER A 445 -8.55 -8.31 3.40
CA SER A 445 -9.38 -8.13 4.58
C SER A 445 -8.95 -9.05 5.71
N ALA A 446 -7.68 -9.45 5.70
CA ALA A 446 -7.10 -10.34 6.70
C ALA A 446 -7.28 -9.77 8.11
N GLU A 447 -7.17 -8.46 8.30
CA GLU A 447 -7.30 -7.79 9.60
C GLU A 447 -8.66 -7.99 10.29
N ASN A 448 -9.71 -8.38 9.54
CA ASN A 448 -11.00 -8.70 10.16
C ASN A 448 -11.01 -10.05 10.90
N PHE A 449 -10.01 -10.90 10.66
CA PHE A 449 -9.92 -12.25 11.18
C PHE A 449 -8.99 -12.30 12.39
N SER A 450 -9.39 -13.09 13.38
CA SER A 450 -8.60 -13.44 14.55
C SER A 450 -8.34 -14.95 14.54
N THR A 451 -7.97 -15.49 13.38
CA THR A 451 -7.84 -16.93 13.13
C THR A 451 -6.83 -17.56 14.10
N THR A 452 -7.32 -18.47 14.95
CA THR A 452 -6.45 -19.16 15.91
C THR A 452 -5.63 -20.26 15.22
N PHE A 453 -4.54 -20.70 15.86
CA PHE A 453 -3.77 -21.86 15.38
C PHE A 453 -4.65 -23.09 15.19
N GLY A 454 -5.60 -23.31 16.12
CA GLY A 454 -6.55 -24.41 16.06
C GLY A 454 -7.50 -24.32 14.86
N ASP A 455 -8.05 -23.13 14.59
CA ASP A 455 -8.96 -22.91 13.46
C ASP A 455 -8.24 -23.07 12.11
N ALA A 456 -7.00 -22.57 12.01
CA ALA A 456 -6.18 -22.71 10.83
C ALA A 456 -5.82 -24.18 10.55
N LYS A 457 -5.41 -24.95 11.58
CA LYS A 457 -5.17 -26.39 11.43
C LYS A 457 -6.44 -27.15 11.03
N TRP A 458 -7.57 -26.82 11.64
CA TRP A 458 -8.86 -27.48 11.36
C TRP A 458 -9.27 -27.36 9.90
N ILE A 459 -9.28 -26.14 9.35
CA ILE A 459 -9.68 -25.92 7.96
C ILE A 459 -8.62 -26.43 6.99
N THR A 460 -7.33 -26.33 7.35
CA THR A 460 -6.24 -26.83 6.51
C THR A 460 -6.38 -28.34 6.34
N ARG A 461 -6.63 -29.11 7.40
CA ARG A 461 -6.90 -30.56 7.29
C ARG A 461 -8.03 -30.90 6.33
N ARG A 462 -9.04 -30.03 6.20
CA ARG A 462 -10.12 -30.21 5.20
C ARG A 462 -9.65 -29.91 3.79
N VAL A 463 -8.88 -28.84 3.61
CA VAL A 463 -8.23 -28.51 2.33
C VAL A 463 -7.29 -29.64 1.88
N LEU A 464 -6.58 -30.27 2.83
CA LEU A 464 -5.65 -31.36 2.53
C LEU A 464 -6.35 -32.63 1.99
N LYS A 465 -7.66 -32.83 2.27
CA LYS A 465 -8.47 -33.93 1.72
C LYS A 465 -8.78 -33.77 0.22
N LEU A 466 -8.59 -32.58 -0.35
CA LEU A 466 -8.85 -32.32 -1.76
C LEU A 466 -7.73 -32.93 -2.62
N LYS A 467 -8.13 -33.71 -3.63
CA LYS A 467 -7.21 -34.33 -4.59
C LYS A 467 -6.89 -33.35 -5.72
N ARG A 468 -5.88 -33.66 -6.54
CA ARG A 468 -5.52 -32.85 -7.71
C ARG A 468 -6.70 -32.55 -8.64
N LYS A 469 -7.53 -33.57 -8.92
CA LYS A 469 -8.79 -33.42 -9.69
C LYS A 469 -9.77 -32.41 -9.08
N ASP A 470 -9.80 -32.27 -7.75
CA ASP A 470 -10.65 -31.27 -7.10
C ASP A 470 -10.13 -29.85 -7.38
N TRP A 471 -8.81 -29.63 -7.36
CA TRP A 471 -8.19 -28.35 -7.69
C TRP A 471 -8.41 -27.97 -9.16
N GLU A 472 -8.23 -28.92 -10.07
CA GLU A 472 -8.54 -28.77 -11.49
C GLU A 472 -10.01 -28.36 -11.68
N GLN A 473 -10.95 -29.05 -11.01
CA GLN A 473 -12.37 -28.71 -11.08
C GLN A 473 -12.69 -27.33 -10.47
N ILE A 474 -12.06 -26.96 -9.36
CA ILE A 474 -12.24 -25.65 -8.71
C ILE A 474 -11.84 -24.51 -9.66
N VAL A 475 -10.70 -24.66 -10.33
CA VAL A 475 -10.14 -23.68 -11.26
C VAL A 475 -10.94 -23.65 -12.57
N TYR A 476 -11.28 -24.82 -13.12
CA TYR A 476 -12.10 -24.94 -14.33
C TYR A 476 -13.46 -24.24 -14.18
N ASN A 477 -14.16 -24.51 -13.06
CA ASN A 477 -15.45 -23.89 -12.75
C ASN A 477 -15.34 -22.41 -12.33
N ALA A 478 -14.13 -21.86 -12.27
CA ALA A 478 -13.93 -20.43 -12.09
C ALA A 478 -13.81 -19.68 -13.43
N HIS A 479 -13.88 -20.39 -14.57
CA HIS A 479 -13.95 -19.82 -15.91
C HIS A 479 -12.76 -18.93 -16.30
N PHE A 480 -11.54 -19.27 -15.88
CA PHE A 480 -10.34 -18.60 -16.40
C PHE A 480 -10.02 -19.04 -17.84
N PRO A 481 -9.20 -18.30 -18.60
CA PRO A 481 -8.60 -18.82 -19.84
C PRO A 481 -7.78 -20.10 -19.58
N LEU A 482 -7.70 -21.00 -20.57
CA LEU A 482 -7.07 -22.32 -20.40
C LEU A 482 -5.64 -22.23 -19.85
N GLU A 483 -4.80 -21.38 -20.42
CA GLU A 483 -3.40 -21.23 -20.00
C GLU A 483 -3.29 -20.66 -18.59
N VAL A 484 -4.22 -19.79 -18.21
CA VAL A 484 -4.33 -19.27 -16.83
C VAL A 484 -4.74 -20.38 -15.87
N GLN A 485 -5.68 -21.25 -16.27
CA GLN A 485 -6.10 -22.39 -15.45
C GLN A 485 -4.91 -23.32 -15.16
N MET A 486 -4.11 -23.64 -16.18
CA MET A 486 -2.98 -24.55 -16.06
C MET A 486 -1.98 -24.09 -14.99
N VAL A 487 -1.49 -22.86 -15.07
CA VAL A 487 -0.55 -22.33 -14.07
C VAL A 487 -1.20 -22.14 -12.70
N LEU A 488 -2.48 -21.78 -12.67
CA LEU A 488 -3.19 -21.53 -11.41
C LEU A 488 -3.39 -22.82 -10.61
N VAL A 489 -3.69 -23.95 -11.26
CA VAL A 489 -3.76 -25.26 -10.59
C VAL A 489 -2.44 -25.56 -9.87
N GLU A 490 -1.31 -25.41 -10.56
CA GLU A 490 0.02 -25.68 -9.97
C GLU A 490 0.29 -24.77 -8.77
N LYS A 491 0.00 -23.47 -8.89
CA LYS A 491 0.19 -22.51 -7.79
C LYS A 491 -0.71 -22.80 -6.59
N LEU A 492 -1.98 -23.14 -6.81
CA LEU A 492 -2.91 -23.44 -5.72
C LEU A 492 -2.54 -24.75 -5.00
N VAL A 493 -2.08 -25.76 -5.74
CA VAL A 493 -1.55 -27.01 -5.16
C VAL A 493 -0.28 -26.75 -4.35
N ALA A 494 0.66 -25.96 -4.88
CA ALA A 494 1.86 -25.56 -4.14
C ALA A 494 1.53 -24.81 -2.84
N ARG A 495 0.55 -23.90 -2.89
CA ARG A 495 0.07 -23.16 -1.71
C ARG A 495 -0.61 -24.08 -0.68
N ARG A 496 -1.39 -25.07 -1.13
CA ARG A 496 -1.96 -26.13 -0.27
C ARG A 496 -0.87 -26.89 0.48
N ASN A 497 0.17 -27.36 -0.23
CA ASN A 497 1.31 -28.05 0.38
C ASN A 497 2.09 -27.13 1.32
N HIS A 498 2.22 -25.85 0.98
CA HIS A 498 2.93 -24.90 1.83
C HIS A 498 2.19 -24.65 3.16
N PHE A 499 0.85 -24.53 3.15
CA PHE A 499 0.08 -24.38 4.40
C PHE A 499 0.19 -25.59 5.32
N LYS A 500 0.27 -26.81 4.76
CA LYS A 500 0.58 -28.02 5.52
C LYS A 500 1.87 -27.84 6.32
N ASN A 501 2.94 -27.39 5.66
CA ASN A 501 4.26 -27.19 6.26
C ASN A 501 4.26 -26.05 7.28
N LEU A 502 3.61 -24.92 6.98
CA LEU A 502 3.51 -23.77 7.87
C LEU A 502 2.83 -24.10 9.22
N LEU A 503 1.89 -25.04 9.22
CA LEU A 503 1.11 -25.44 10.39
C LEU A 503 1.57 -26.75 11.03
N GLY A 504 2.66 -27.36 10.52
CA GLY A 504 3.21 -28.61 11.02
C GLY A 504 2.20 -29.76 10.98
N ILE A 505 1.45 -29.90 9.88
CA ILE A 505 0.48 -30.99 9.69
C ILE A 505 1.14 -32.12 8.92
N GLU A 506 1.10 -33.34 9.44
CA GLU A 506 1.57 -34.52 8.72
C GLU A 506 0.53 -34.97 7.69
N ASP A 507 0.87 -34.83 6.39
CA ASP A 507 0.04 -35.24 5.25
C ASP A 507 0.95 -35.38 4.00
N LYS A 508 0.48 -36.10 2.97
CA LYS A 508 1.22 -36.27 1.71
C LYS A 508 1.11 -35.00 0.86
N ASP A 509 2.18 -34.68 0.14
CA ASP A 509 2.14 -33.62 -0.85
C ASP A 509 1.47 -34.08 -2.14
N VAL A 510 0.77 -33.16 -2.79
CA VAL A 510 0.29 -33.33 -4.15
C VAL A 510 1.32 -32.71 -5.07
N GLU A 511 1.81 -33.45 -6.07
CA GLU A 511 2.81 -32.95 -7.01
C GLU A 511 2.31 -31.72 -7.79
N PHE A 512 3.22 -30.80 -8.07
CA PHE A 512 2.98 -29.63 -8.91
C PHE A 512 4.20 -29.31 -9.79
N ASP A 513 3.97 -28.69 -10.95
CA ASP A 513 5.02 -28.29 -11.89
C ASP A 513 5.21 -26.75 -11.92
N PRO A 514 6.31 -26.22 -11.36
CA PRO A 514 6.59 -24.79 -11.43
C PRO A 514 6.97 -24.29 -12.83
N ASN A 515 7.32 -25.18 -13.77
CA ASN A 515 7.79 -24.86 -15.12
C ASN A 515 6.74 -25.13 -16.21
N VAL A 516 5.47 -25.30 -15.81
CA VAL A 516 4.35 -25.55 -16.74
C VAL A 516 4.35 -24.56 -17.91
N SER A 517 4.26 -25.09 -19.12
CA SER A 517 4.33 -24.32 -20.37
C SER A 517 3.23 -24.78 -21.31
N TYR A 518 2.59 -23.84 -22.01
CA TYR A 518 1.53 -24.14 -22.96
C TYR A 518 1.41 -23.02 -24.00
N GLY A 519 1.47 -23.39 -25.28
CA GLY A 519 1.46 -22.42 -26.39
C GLY A 519 2.56 -21.36 -26.27
N ASP A 520 2.31 -20.17 -26.82
CA ASP A 520 3.22 -19.01 -26.72
C ASP A 520 2.84 -18.03 -25.62
N THR A 521 1.72 -18.26 -24.97
CA THR A 521 1.15 -17.39 -23.92
C THR A 521 1.60 -17.79 -22.51
N LEU A 522 1.93 -19.07 -22.27
CA LEU A 522 2.45 -19.59 -21.00
C LEU A 522 3.82 -20.26 -21.23
N LYS A 523 4.89 -19.69 -20.68
CA LYS A 523 6.24 -20.28 -20.72
C LYS A 523 6.83 -20.33 -19.32
N LYS A 524 7.30 -21.51 -18.89
CA LYS A 524 7.99 -21.75 -17.60
C LYS A 524 7.23 -21.17 -16.39
N GLY A 525 5.92 -21.43 -16.31
CA GLY A 525 5.08 -20.96 -15.21
C GLY A 525 4.74 -19.46 -15.24
N LYS A 526 5.04 -18.76 -16.35
CA LYS A 526 4.79 -17.32 -16.52
C LYS A 526 3.86 -17.04 -17.70
N LEU A 527 2.82 -16.24 -17.45
CA LEU A 527 1.93 -15.72 -18.49
C LEU A 527 2.57 -14.49 -19.14
N LEU A 528 2.65 -14.50 -20.48
CA LEU A 528 3.24 -13.43 -21.29
C LEU A 528 2.20 -12.49 -21.91
N LYS A 529 0.93 -12.91 -21.94
CA LYS A 529 -0.18 -12.17 -22.56
C LYS A 529 -1.06 -11.49 -21.52
N GLU A 530 -1.19 -10.17 -21.66
CA GLU A 530 -1.96 -9.31 -20.74
C GLU A 530 -3.45 -9.18 -21.10
N ASN A 531 -3.82 -9.09 -22.37
CA ASN A 531 -5.23 -8.91 -22.74
C ASN A 531 -5.81 -10.20 -23.31
N TRP A 532 -6.95 -10.65 -22.76
CA TRP A 532 -7.58 -11.91 -23.10
C TRP A 532 -8.93 -11.66 -23.77
N PRO A 533 -9.16 -12.10 -25.03
CA PRO A 533 -10.44 -11.89 -25.70
C PRO A 533 -11.62 -12.49 -24.92
N GLY A 534 -12.67 -11.69 -24.71
CA GLY A 534 -13.85 -12.10 -23.93
C GLY A 534 -13.71 -11.93 -22.41
N TYR A 535 -12.58 -11.40 -21.93
CA TYR A 535 -12.33 -11.16 -20.51
C TYR A 535 -12.06 -9.68 -20.26
N ALA A 536 -12.63 -9.16 -19.17
CA ALA A 536 -12.27 -7.86 -18.66
C ALA A 536 -10.98 -7.96 -17.83
N SER A 537 -10.73 -9.10 -17.18
CA SER A 537 -9.54 -9.36 -16.38
C SER A 537 -8.29 -9.58 -17.26
N ARG A 538 -7.14 -9.06 -16.82
CA ARG A 538 -5.88 -9.11 -17.61
C ARG A 538 -4.99 -10.31 -17.28
N PHE A 539 -5.11 -10.91 -16.10
CA PHE A 539 -4.38 -12.10 -15.66
C PHE A 539 -2.83 -12.05 -15.64
N SER A 540 -2.17 -11.09 -16.29
CA SER A 540 -0.71 -10.86 -16.23
C SER A 540 -0.33 -9.37 -16.11
N PHE A 541 -1.26 -8.51 -15.70
CA PHE A 541 -1.05 -7.05 -15.60
C PHE A 541 -0.28 -6.60 -14.36
N GLY A 542 0.60 -5.62 -14.53
CA GLY A 542 1.37 -5.04 -13.41
C GLY A 542 2.38 -6.01 -12.82
N ASP A 543 2.74 -7.06 -13.54
CA ASP A 543 3.91 -7.90 -13.24
C ASP A 543 5.15 -7.00 -13.38
N PRO A 544 5.82 -6.61 -12.28
CA PRO A 544 7.07 -5.90 -12.41
C PRO A 544 8.03 -6.81 -13.18
N GLU A 545 8.82 -6.27 -14.10
CA GLU A 545 10.00 -7.01 -14.55
C GLU A 545 10.74 -7.44 -13.30
N SER A 546 10.99 -8.75 -13.17
CA SER A 546 11.55 -9.30 -11.95
C SER A 546 12.80 -8.46 -11.62
N PRO A 547 12.91 -7.91 -10.40
CA PRO A 547 14.12 -7.23 -9.95
C PRO A 547 15.36 -8.15 -10.04
N LEU A 548 15.13 -9.46 -10.23
CA LEU A 548 16.10 -10.52 -10.39
C LEU A 548 16.04 -11.18 -11.79
N SER A 549 15.38 -10.57 -12.79
CA SER A 549 15.50 -11.02 -14.18
C SER A 549 16.93 -10.76 -14.67
N GLY A 550 17.49 -11.64 -15.52
CA GLY A 550 18.88 -11.47 -15.98
C GLY A 550 19.18 -10.09 -16.58
N THR A 551 18.16 -9.45 -17.19
CA THR A 551 18.22 -8.08 -17.73
C THR A 551 18.17 -7.00 -16.65
N GLU A 552 17.29 -7.11 -15.65
CA GLU A 552 17.23 -6.15 -14.52
C GLU A 552 18.41 -6.33 -13.54
N ILE A 553 18.93 -7.55 -13.35
CA ILE A 553 20.21 -7.80 -12.64
C ILE A 553 21.35 -7.14 -13.41
N GLY A 554 21.38 -7.26 -14.74
CA GLY A 554 22.36 -6.54 -15.58
C GLY A 554 22.26 -5.02 -15.43
N HIS A 555 21.04 -4.48 -15.33
CA HIS A 555 20.82 -3.04 -15.07
C HIS A 555 21.18 -2.63 -13.64
N PHE A 556 20.90 -3.46 -12.65
CA PHE A 556 21.30 -3.24 -11.26
C PHE A 556 22.83 -3.29 -11.11
N ILE A 557 23.50 -4.32 -11.63
CA ILE A 557 24.97 -4.43 -11.70
C ILE A 557 25.55 -3.25 -12.47
N GLY A 558 24.96 -2.87 -13.61
CA GLY A 558 25.35 -1.69 -14.37
C GLY A 558 25.24 -0.40 -13.57
N SER A 559 24.18 -0.24 -12.75
CA SER A 559 24.02 0.92 -11.88
C SER A 559 25.06 0.94 -10.75
N THR A 560 25.37 -0.22 -10.17
CA THR A 560 26.42 -0.39 -9.16
C THR A 560 27.81 -0.13 -9.74
N ILE A 561 28.08 -0.56 -10.97
CA ILE A 561 29.33 -0.25 -11.69
C ILE A 561 29.45 1.25 -11.97
N VAL A 562 28.38 1.92 -12.40
CA VAL A 562 28.39 3.39 -12.59
C VAL A 562 28.62 4.11 -11.27
N SER A 563 28.00 3.67 -10.17
CA SER A 563 28.24 4.21 -8.83
C SER A 563 29.67 3.95 -8.33
N GLN A 564 30.27 2.80 -8.67
CA GLN A 564 31.68 2.52 -8.37
C GLN A 564 32.65 3.28 -9.28
N ALA A 565 32.31 3.53 -10.54
CA ALA A 565 33.10 4.37 -11.45
C ALA A 565 33.11 5.84 -11.00
N LEU A 566 31.96 6.36 -10.52
CA LEU A 566 31.88 7.65 -9.83
C LEU A 566 32.72 7.63 -8.54
N GLY A 567 32.66 6.54 -7.78
CA GLY A 567 33.49 6.31 -6.59
C GLY A 567 35.00 6.32 -6.89
N GLY A 568 35.43 5.75 -8.03
CA GLY A 568 36.82 5.74 -8.48
C GLY A 568 37.37 7.13 -8.77
N ILE A 569 36.60 7.97 -9.47
CA ILE A 569 36.96 9.37 -9.77
C ILE A 569 37.03 10.20 -8.48
N ILE A 570 36.09 9.98 -7.56
CA ILE A 570 36.02 10.67 -6.27
C ILE A 570 37.15 10.25 -5.34
N ASN A 571 37.48 8.96 -5.32
CA ASN A 571 38.59 8.44 -4.54
C ASN A 571 39.93 8.99 -5.07
N TYR A 572 40.10 9.11 -6.38
CA TYR A 572 41.27 9.74 -7.02
C TYR A 572 41.43 11.22 -6.59
N VAL A 573 40.36 12.03 -6.68
CA VAL A 573 40.40 13.43 -6.22
C VAL A 573 40.65 13.53 -4.71
N GLY A 574 40.08 12.62 -3.92
CA GLY A 574 40.27 12.56 -2.48
C GLY A 574 41.68 12.13 -2.04
N SER A 575 42.31 11.20 -2.77
CA SER A 575 43.65 10.67 -2.48
C SER A 575 44.79 11.58 -2.94
N GLU A 576 44.59 12.36 -3.99
CA GLU A 576 45.66 13.20 -4.56
C GLU A 576 45.66 14.63 -4.00
N PHE A 577 44.50 15.20 -3.65
CA PHE A 577 44.37 16.63 -3.31
C PHE A 577 43.86 16.94 -1.90
N LEU A 578 43.22 16.00 -1.20
CA LEU A 578 42.50 16.29 0.06
C LEU A 578 42.95 15.45 1.26
N ASN A 579 43.94 14.58 1.14
CA ASN A 579 44.44 13.79 2.26
C ASN A 579 45.96 13.62 2.25
N ASN A 580 46.55 13.25 3.39
CA ASN A 580 47.98 12.97 3.52
C ASN A 580 48.31 11.48 3.59
N GLN A 581 47.47 10.59 3.02
CA GLN A 581 47.72 9.15 3.05
C GLN A 581 48.96 8.75 2.24
N SER A 582 49.18 9.39 1.08
CA SER A 582 50.40 9.22 0.29
C SER A 582 51.64 9.66 1.09
N MET A 583 51.56 10.82 1.77
CA MET A 583 52.64 11.30 2.65
C MET A 583 52.88 10.37 3.84
N LEU A 584 51.83 9.81 4.45
CA LEU A 584 51.95 8.82 5.52
C LEU A 584 52.64 7.53 5.01
N LYS A 585 52.25 7.04 3.82
CA LYS A 585 52.89 5.85 3.20
C LYS A 585 54.37 6.10 2.93
N SER A 586 54.71 7.24 2.33
CA SER A 586 56.10 7.63 2.09
C SER A 586 56.89 7.85 3.38
N ALA A 587 56.28 8.44 4.42
CA ALA A 587 56.91 8.60 5.73
C ALA A 587 57.16 7.25 6.43
N LEU A 588 56.25 6.29 6.27
CA LEU A 588 56.41 4.91 6.76
C LEU A 588 57.53 4.18 6.03
N GLU A 589 57.60 4.29 4.71
CA GLU A 589 58.64 3.67 3.88
C GLU A 589 60.03 4.26 4.17
N ALA A 590 60.15 5.60 4.23
CA ALA A 590 61.39 6.28 4.59
C ALA A 590 61.86 5.89 6.00
N ARG A 591 60.94 5.90 6.98
CA ARG A 591 61.25 5.48 8.35
C ARG A 591 61.70 4.02 8.42
N GLN A 592 61.09 3.14 7.63
CA GLN A 592 61.49 1.74 7.58
C GLN A 592 62.89 1.57 6.95
N GLN A 593 63.22 2.35 5.91
CA GLN A 593 64.57 2.36 5.32
C GLN A 593 65.62 2.89 6.29
N ASP A 594 65.34 3.96 7.05
CA ASP A 594 66.23 4.48 8.09
C ASP A 594 66.54 3.41 9.14
N LEU A 595 65.51 2.70 9.62
CA LEU A 595 65.70 1.61 10.58
C LEU A 595 66.56 0.46 10.01
N TYR A 596 66.43 0.14 8.72
CA TYR A 596 67.28 -0.86 8.06
C TYR A 596 68.72 -0.37 7.87
N LEU A 597 68.91 0.88 7.48
CA LEU A 597 70.23 1.51 7.36
C LEU A 597 70.95 1.56 8.71
N ASP A 598 70.25 1.91 9.79
CA ASP A 598 70.77 1.88 11.15
C ASP A 598 71.20 0.47 11.57
N GLN A 599 70.39 -0.55 11.25
CA GLN A 599 70.75 -1.96 11.49
C GLN A 599 72.00 -2.37 10.71
N LEU A 600 72.11 -1.97 9.44
CA LEU A 600 73.24 -2.27 8.55
C LEU A 600 74.52 -1.58 9.03
N ILE A 601 74.45 -0.29 9.39
CA ILE A 601 75.58 0.47 9.93
C ILE A 601 76.05 -0.16 11.26
N HIS A 602 75.12 -0.58 12.12
CA HIS A 602 75.47 -1.29 13.35
C HIS A 602 76.15 -2.63 13.05
N TYR A 603 75.62 -3.41 12.11
CA TYR A 603 76.22 -4.68 11.67
C TYR A 603 77.63 -4.51 11.14
N ILE A 604 77.87 -3.50 10.29
CA ILE A 604 79.20 -3.18 9.77
C ILE A 604 80.18 -2.80 10.90
N LYS A 605 79.68 -2.11 11.95
CA LYS A 605 80.52 -1.65 13.08
C LYS A 605 80.77 -2.72 14.15
N THR A 606 79.86 -3.66 14.38
CA THR A 606 79.92 -4.59 15.53
C THR A 606 79.95 -6.07 15.13
N GLY A 607 79.80 -6.40 13.84
CA GLY A 607 79.73 -7.77 13.35
C GLY A 607 78.44 -8.51 13.74
N THR A 608 77.50 -7.83 14.41
CA THR A 608 76.21 -8.40 14.85
C THR A 608 75.05 -7.51 14.39
N PRO A 609 73.91 -8.06 13.96
CA PRO A 609 72.80 -7.24 13.51
C PRO A 609 72.34 -6.31 14.63
N GLY A 610 72.27 -4.99 14.35
CA GLY A 610 71.77 -4.04 15.34
C GLY A 610 70.34 -4.36 15.75
N LYS A 611 70.06 -4.38 17.06
CA LYS A 611 68.68 -4.51 17.55
C LYS A 611 67.98 -3.16 17.36
N VAL A 612 66.88 -3.13 16.62
CA VAL A 612 66.02 -1.93 16.59
C VAL A 612 65.33 -1.83 17.95
N PRO A 613 65.48 -0.70 18.67
CA PRO A 613 64.81 -0.52 19.95
C PRO A 613 63.29 -0.54 19.74
N VAL A 614 62.57 -1.22 20.63
CA VAL A 614 61.10 -1.19 20.61
C VAL A 614 60.65 0.22 20.97
N GLY A 615 60.00 0.89 20.02
CA GLY A 615 59.56 2.28 20.14
C GLY A 615 58.19 2.49 19.53
N ILE A 616 57.59 3.65 19.82
CA ILE A 616 56.32 4.07 19.21
C ILE A 616 56.62 5.22 18.25
N TRP A 617 56.25 5.04 16.98
CA TRP A 617 56.27 6.10 15.98
C TRP A 617 54.86 6.61 15.74
N ALA A 618 54.69 7.93 15.75
CA ALA A 618 53.40 8.58 15.55
C ALA A 618 53.47 9.59 14.41
N TYR A 619 52.39 9.69 13.64
CA TYR A 619 52.29 10.57 12.48
C TYR A 619 50.89 11.22 12.43
N PRO A 620 50.79 12.55 12.29
CA PRO A 620 49.50 13.21 12.15
C PRO A 620 48.85 12.87 10.82
N THR A 621 47.56 12.56 10.83
CA THR A 621 46.78 12.23 9.64
C THR A 621 45.64 13.21 9.46
N PHE A 622 45.43 13.70 8.24
CA PHE A 622 44.24 14.44 7.87
C PHE A 622 43.72 13.95 6.52
N GLY A 623 42.41 14.00 6.34
CA GLY A 623 41.81 13.59 5.07
C GLY A 623 40.41 14.13 4.85
N GLY A 624 40.19 14.61 3.63
CA GLY A 624 38.90 15.03 3.10
C GLY A 624 38.43 14.08 1.99
N ASN A 625 37.14 13.84 1.91
CA ASN A 625 36.54 13.10 0.81
C ASN A 625 35.14 13.67 0.50
N ILE A 626 34.79 13.76 -0.78
CA ILE A 626 33.45 14.14 -1.23
C ILE A 626 32.63 12.86 -1.39
N ILE A 627 31.46 12.78 -0.77
CA ILE A 627 30.57 11.63 -0.89
C ILE A 627 29.60 11.94 -2.03
N ILE A 628 29.57 11.12 -3.08
CA ILE A 628 28.50 11.14 -4.09
C ILE A 628 28.14 9.69 -4.38
N SER A 629 26.88 9.33 -4.19
CA SER A 629 26.38 8.01 -4.57
C SER A 629 24.94 8.08 -5.07
N ARG A 630 24.60 7.12 -5.94
CA ARG A 630 23.24 6.81 -6.34
C ARG A 630 23.03 5.33 -6.09
N ASP A 631 22.29 5.01 -5.03
CA ASP A 631 22.08 3.63 -4.61
C ASP A 631 20.60 3.29 -4.76
N VAL A 632 20.28 2.09 -5.24
CA VAL A 632 18.91 1.58 -5.16
C VAL A 632 18.78 0.71 -3.92
N VAL A 633 17.90 1.11 -3.02
CA VAL A 633 17.67 0.42 -1.75
C VAL A 633 16.34 -0.31 -1.77
N ILE A 634 16.35 -1.56 -1.29
CA ILE A 634 15.16 -2.40 -1.16
C ILE A 634 14.73 -2.42 0.30
N GLY A 635 13.45 -2.09 0.53
CA GLY A 635 12.86 -2.02 1.85
C GLY A 635 13.20 -0.75 2.63
N SER A 636 12.95 -0.79 3.95
CA SER A 636 13.04 0.39 4.80
C SER A 636 14.46 0.94 4.86
N TYR A 637 14.63 2.24 4.61
CA TYR A 637 15.94 2.90 4.59
C TYR A 637 15.86 4.30 5.18
N LEU A 638 16.78 4.60 6.11
CA LEU A 638 16.91 5.88 6.81
C LEU A 638 15.59 6.45 7.39
N GLY A 639 14.61 5.61 7.73
CA GLY A 639 13.32 6.04 8.31
C GLY A 639 12.18 6.16 7.31
N THR A 640 12.37 5.71 6.06
CA THR A 640 11.30 5.52 5.06
C THR A 640 10.97 4.04 4.93
N ASP A 641 9.73 3.70 4.57
CA ASP A 641 9.26 2.31 4.41
C ASP A 641 8.75 2.02 2.99
N ASN A 642 9.57 2.37 1.99
CA ASN A 642 9.28 2.09 0.59
C ASN A 642 9.76 0.69 0.21
N LYS A 643 9.05 -0.01 -0.69
CA LYS A 643 9.46 -1.35 -1.17
C LYS A 643 10.78 -1.32 -1.93
N VAL A 644 10.93 -0.36 -2.85
CA VAL A 644 12.16 -0.07 -3.60
C VAL A 644 12.28 1.45 -3.71
N GLN A 645 13.49 1.97 -3.53
CA GLN A 645 13.73 3.40 -3.55
C GLN A 645 15.12 3.76 -4.05
N LEU A 646 15.22 4.90 -4.73
CA LEU A 646 16.47 5.50 -5.15
C LEU A 646 16.98 6.43 -4.04
N ALA A 647 18.23 6.28 -3.65
CA ALA A 647 18.93 7.11 -2.69
C ALA A 647 20.04 7.89 -3.39
N ASP A 648 19.79 9.18 -3.64
CA ASP A 648 20.79 10.11 -4.15
C ASP A 648 21.47 10.77 -2.94
N VAL A 649 22.76 10.51 -2.75
CA VAL A 649 23.55 11.04 -1.62
C VAL A 649 24.64 11.96 -2.15
N VAL A 650 24.73 13.15 -1.57
CA VAL A 650 25.87 14.06 -1.75
C VAL A 650 26.33 14.61 -0.41
N GLY A 651 27.64 14.69 -0.19
CA GLY A 651 28.18 15.14 1.07
C GLY A 651 29.68 15.30 1.06
N PHE A 652 30.23 15.54 2.25
CA PHE A 652 31.66 15.54 2.46
C PHE A 652 31.98 14.93 3.81
N ARG A 653 33.23 14.47 3.94
CA ARG A 653 33.81 13.97 5.17
C ARG A 653 35.18 14.61 5.35
N ALA A 654 35.46 15.06 6.56
CA ALA A 654 36.76 15.54 6.98
C ALA A 654 37.20 14.74 8.22
N ASN A 655 38.43 14.28 8.22
CA ASN A 655 39.03 13.46 9.26
C ASN A 655 40.32 14.13 9.72
N LEU A 656 40.53 14.18 11.04
CA LEU A 656 41.78 14.57 11.68
C LEU A 656 42.14 13.49 12.69
N GLY A 657 43.40 13.08 12.73
CA GLY A 657 43.82 12.01 13.63
C GLY A 657 45.31 11.89 13.77
N VAL A 658 45.73 10.92 14.56
CA VAL A 658 47.12 10.51 14.72
C VAL A 658 47.17 9.00 14.51
N TYR A 659 48.06 8.58 13.61
CA TYR A 659 48.42 7.19 13.43
C TYR A 659 49.64 6.88 14.30
N ALA A 660 49.64 5.72 14.96
CA ALA A 660 50.76 5.24 15.75
C ALA A 660 51.07 3.78 15.43
N ARG A 661 52.36 3.41 15.41
CA ARG A 661 52.81 2.03 15.18
C ARG A 661 53.95 1.67 16.14
N VAL A 662 53.97 0.41 16.57
CA VAL A 662 55.10 -0.16 17.32
C VAL A 662 56.21 -0.58 16.35
N GLU A 663 57.42 -0.07 16.56
CA GLU A 663 58.62 -0.36 15.80
C GLU A 663 59.48 -1.44 16.50
N GLY A 664 60.41 -2.07 15.76
CA GLY A 664 61.43 -2.95 16.35
C GLY A 664 60.98 -4.36 16.73
N MET A 665 59.90 -4.89 16.14
CA MET A 665 59.49 -6.29 16.37
C MET A 665 60.49 -7.28 15.74
N PRO A 666 60.77 -8.44 16.39
CA PRO A 666 61.74 -9.43 15.90
C PRO A 666 61.42 -9.91 14.48
N ALA A 667 62.44 -9.98 13.61
CA ALA A 667 62.29 -10.34 12.18
C ALA A 667 61.63 -11.71 11.91
N GLY A 668 61.58 -12.60 12.90
CA GLY A 668 60.91 -13.91 12.80
C GLY A 668 59.42 -13.93 13.10
N ILE A 669 58.82 -12.79 13.49
CA ILE A 669 57.41 -12.70 13.87
C ILE A 669 56.74 -11.66 12.96
N PRO A 670 55.90 -12.07 11.97
CA PRO A 670 55.28 -11.16 11.02
C PRO A 670 54.09 -10.41 11.63
N LEU A 671 54.20 -9.92 12.86
CA LEU A 671 53.16 -9.23 13.60
C LEU A 671 53.37 -7.71 13.46
N SER A 672 52.29 -6.96 13.26
CA SER A 672 52.27 -5.51 13.31
C SER A 672 51.21 -5.04 14.30
N VAL A 673 51.56 -4.05 15.10
CA VAL A 673 50.63 -3.38 16.01
C VAL A 673 50.58 -1.92 15.63
N SER A 674 49.42 -1.47 15.19
CA SER A 674 49.16 -0.07 14.90
C SER A 674 47.87 0.38 15.57
N GLY A 675 47.71 1.68 15.71
CA GLY A 675 46.47 2.26 16.17
C GLY A 675 46.27 3.63 15.54
N ASN A 676 45.02 4.07 15.49
CA ASN A 676 44.73 5.44 15.14
C ASN A 676 43.69 6.02 16.09
N ALA A 677 43.89 7.28 16.46
CA ALA A 677 42.88 8.08 17.13
C ALA A 677 42.42 9.14 16.15
N GLN A 678 41.12 9.24 15.89
CA GLN A 678 40.60 10.17 14.90
C GLN A 678 39.29 10.84 15.35
N VAL A 679 39.14 12.08 14.91
CA VAL A 679 37.90 12.85 14.89
C VAL A 679 37.47 12.97 13.43
N SER A 680 36.28 12.47 13.12
CA SER A 680 35.69 12.53 11.79
C SER A 680 34.40 13.32 11.84
N TYR A 681 34.29 14.35 11.02
CA TYR A 681 33.05 15.06 10.76
C TYR A 681 32.57 14.76 9.35
N SER A 682 31.28 14.47 9.20
CA SER A 682 30.67 14.37 7.87
C SER A 682 29.29 14.99 7.84
N ARG A 683 28.97 15.63 6.72
CA ARG A 683 27.63 16.11 6.41
C ARG A 683 27.19 15.49 5.09
N THR A 684 26.00 14.89 5.12
CA THR A 684 25.39 14.26 3.94
C THR A 684 23.99 14.81 3.72
N TYR A 685 23.64 14.97 2.45
CA TYR A 685 22.32 15.32 1.96
C TYR A 685 21.83 14.15 1.12
N THR A 686 20.67 13.61 1.48
CA THR A 686 20.10 12.43 0.85
C THR A 686 18.70 12.72 0.35
N HIS A 687 18.42 12.41 -0.92
CA HIS A 687 17.07 12.39 -1.47
C HIS A 687 16.66 10.93 -1.69
N LEU A 688 15.66 10.49 -0.94
CA LEU A 688 15.03 9.18 -1.10
C LEU A 688 13.77 9.33 -1.94
N ARG A 689 13.65 8.49 -2.97
CA ARG A 689 12.49 8.47 -3.87
C ARG A 689 11.96 7.05 -4.06
N PRO A 690 10.65 6.81 -3.85
CA PRO A 690 10.05 5.54 -4.23
C PRO A 690 10.17 5.33 -5.74
N ILE A 691 10.62 4.15 -6.17
CA ILE A 691 10.66 3.78 -7.60
C ILE A 691 9.93 2.46 -7.83
N VAL A 692 9.32 2.34 -9.02
CA VAL A 692 8.56 1.15 -9.41
C VAL A 692 9.42 0.06 -10.07
N SER A 693 10.59 0.43 -10.64
CA SER A 693 11.54 -0.50 -11.27
C SER A 693 12.97 0.06 -11.27
N PHE A 694 13.98 -0.80 -11.43
CA PHE A 694 15.39 -0.36 -11.46
C PHE A 694 15.72 0.42 -12.73
N LYS A 695 15.12 0.06 -13.87
CA LYS A 695 15.21 0.82 -15.12
C LYS A 695 14.79 2.28 -14.99
N ALA A 696 13.87 2.59 -14.07
CA ALA A 696 13.49 3.97 -13.79
C ALA A 696 14.68 4.79 -13.24
N SER A 697 15.62 4.17 -12.51
CA SER A 697 16.79 4.86 -11.93
C SER A 697 17.66 5.57 -12.98
N PHE A 698 17.80 4.97 -14.17
CA PHE A 698 18.56 5.51 -15.29
C PHE A 698 17.86 6.63 -16.05
N LYS A 699 16.53 6.74 -15.94
CA LYS A 699 15.75 7.81 -16.59
C LYS A 699 15.85 9.14 -15.84
N TYR A 700 16.29 9.12 -14.58
CA TYR A 700 16.38 10.33 -13.77
C TYR A 700 17.67 11.10 -14.04
N PRO A 701 17.60 12.41 -14.36
CA PRO A 701 18.77 13.23 -14.63
C PRO A 701 19.77 13.22 -13.46
N TYR A 702 21.06 13.08 -13.77
CA TYR A 702 22.15 13.19 -12.78
C TYR A 702 22.24 14.59 -12.15
N LYS A 703 21.64 15.62 -12.76
CA LYS A 703 21.48 16.96 -12.15
C LYS A 703 20.74 16.92 -10.81
N ASN A 704 19.94 15.88 -10.56
CA ASN A 704 19.20 15.70 -9.32
C ASN A 704 20.06 15.15 -8.16
N LEU A 705 21.31 14.75 -8.40
CA LEU A 705 22.26 14.35 -7.35
C LEU A 705 22.71 15.54 -6.49
N ILE A 706 22.57 16.77 -6.98
CA ILE A 706 22.90 17.97 -6.22
C ILE A 706 21.74 18.31 -5.29
N VAL A 707 21.49 17.45 -4.31
CA VAL A 707 20.39 17.57 -3.34
C VAL A 707 20.34 18.95 -2.66
N PRO A 708 21.46 19.57 -2.22
CA PRO A 708 21.45 20.91 -1.65
C PRO A 708 20.91 21.99 -2.60
N TYR A 709 21.17 21.86 -3.90
CA TYR A 709 20.67 22.81 -4.90
C TYR A 709 19.15 22.69 -5.05
N LEU A 710 18.64 21.46 -5.14
CA LEU A 710 17.20 21.19 -5.18
C LEU A 710 16.50 21.72 -3.92
N GLN A 711 17.09 21.45 -2.75
CA GLN A 711 16.58 21.93 -1.47
C GLN A 711 16.49 23.47 -1.44
N LYS A 712 17.58 24.16 -1.81
CA LYS A 712 17.61 25.63 -1.87
C LYS A 712 16.65 26.20 -2.91
N LYS A 713 16.46 25.54 -4.06
CA LYS A 713 15.47 25.92 -5.08
C LYS A 713 14.05 25.95 -4.50
N GLN A 714 13.67 24.94 -3.72
CA GLN A 714 12.37 24.91 -3.03
C GLN A 714 12.25 25.99 -1.97
N GLY A 715 13.30 26.22 -1.19
CA GLY A 715 13.32 27.28 -0.20
C GLY A 715 13.16 28.68 -0.81
N LYS A 716 13.85 28.95 -1.92
CA LYS A 716 13.77 30.23 -2.66
C LYS A 716 12.39 30.47 -3.28
N LEU A 717 11.70 29.41 -3.71
CA LEU A 717 10.30 29.52 -4.15
C LEU A 717 9.45 30.19 -3.07
N PHE A 718 9.49 29.68 -1.84
CA PHE A 718 8.74 30.24 -0.72
C PHE A 718 9.22 31.62 -0.29
N GLU A 719 10.54 31.86 -0.30
CA GLU A 719 11.10 33.19 0.00
C GLU A 719 10.57 34.26 -0.96
N ASN A 720 10.63 34.01 -2.27
CA ASN A 720 10.17 34.95 -3.29
C ASN A 720 8.68 35.25 -3.19
N ILE A 721 7.87 34.23 -2.86
CA ILE A 721 6.42 34.41 -2.74
C ILE A 721 6.07 35.20 -1.47
N LEU A 722 6.69 34.86 -0.34
CA LEU A 722 6.46 35.53 0.94
C LEU A 722 6.99 36.97 0.97
N ALA A 723 8.08 37.27 0.25
CA ALA A 723 8.73 38.58 0.28
C ALA A 723 8.12 39.63 -0.68
N GLY A 724 7.36 39.23 -1.70
CA GLY A 724 6.86 40.20 -2.68
C GLY A 724 5.61 39.85 -3.49
N LYS A 725 5.19 38.58 -3.57
CA LYS A 725 3.97 38.21 -4.33
C LYS A 725 2.70 38.14 -3.49
N LEU A 726 2.81 38.06 -2.17
CA LEU A 726 1.65 37.98 -1.26
C LEU A 726 1.28 39.33 -0.63
N THR A 727 2.21 40.28 -0.61
CA THR A 727 2.03 41.61 -0.02
C THR A 727 1.06 42.44 -0.87
N GLY A 728 -0.10 42.80 -0.30
CA GLY A 728 -1.12 43.62 -0.96
C GLY A 728 -2.18 42.87 -1.76
N LEU A 729 -2.15 41.52 -1.80
CA LEU A 729 -3.18 40.70 -2.44
C LEU A 729 -4.24 40.23 -1.43
N GLU A 730 -5.52 40.27 -1.82
CA GLU A 730 -6.66 39.78 -1.04
C GLU A 730 -7.55 38.84 -1.87
N GLY A 731 -8.37 38.03 -1.18
CA GLY A 731 -9.38 37.19 -1.82
C GLY A 731 -8.81 36.11 -2.78
N GLU A 732 -9.36 36.03 -3.98
CA GLU A 732 -9.06 34.97 -4.95
C GLU A 732 -7.66 35.06 -5.56
N GLU A 733 -7.12 36.26 -5.76
CA GLU A 733 -5.78 36.45 -6.34
C GLU A 733 -4.69 35.90 -5.41
N ARG A 734 -4.82 36.19 -4.12
CA ARG A 734 -3.94 35.64 -3.08
C ARG A 734 -4.01 34.10 -3.04
N GLN A 735 -5.22 33.56 -3.05
CA GLN A 735 -5.44 32.11 -3.06
C GLN A 735 -4.82 31.43 -4.29
N LYS A 736 -4.88 32.08 -5.45
CA LYS A 736 -4.27 31.59 -6.69
C LYS A 736 -2.74 31.52 -6.58
N VAL A 737 -2.10 32.57 -6.08
CA VAL A 737 -0.63 32.60 -5.88
C VAL A 737 -0.16 31.49 -4.93
N ILE A 738 -0.89 31.24 -3.83
CA ILE A 738 -0.59 30.16 -2.88
C ILE A 738 -0.77 28.80 -3.54
N SER A 739 -1.85 28.61 -4.30
CA SER A 739 -2.11 27.36 -5.01
C SER A 739 -1.03 27.06 -6.04
N ASP A 740 -0.65 28.04 -6.87
CA ASP A 740 0.40 27.88 -7.88
C ASP A 740 1.75 27.51 -7.25
N ALA A 741 2.09 28.16 -6.13
CA ALA A 741 3.27 27.83 -5.35
C ALA A 741 3.28 26.38 -4.84
N MET A 742 2.14 25.94 -4.28
CA MET A 742 1.99 24.58 -3.77
C MET A 742 2.03 23.55 -4.89
N VAL A 743 1.47 23.84 -6.07
CA VAL A 743 1.57 22.97 -7.24
C VAL A 743 3.02 22.78 -7.68
N VAL A 744 3.79 23.86 -7.76
CA VAL A 744 5.22 23.79 -8.11
C VAL A 744 6.00 22.98 -7.07
N PHE A 745 5.77 23.24 -5.78
CA PHE A 745 6.41 22.50 -4.69
C PHE A 745 6.07 21.00 -4.71
N LYS A 746 4.77 20.65 -4.82
CA LYS A 746 4.28 19.26 -4.83
C LYS A 746 4.76 18.47 -6.05
N LYS A 747 5.06 19.14 -7.16
CA LYS A 747 5.65 18.51 -8.36
C LYS A 747 7.12 18.12 -8.14
N GLU A 748 7.83 18.85 -7.30
CA GLU A 748 9.28 18.66 -7.07
C GLU A 748 9.58 17.76 -5.86
N LEU A 749 8.62 17.60 -4.94
CA LEU A 749 8.66 16.63 -3.85
C LEU A 749 7.38 15.80 -3.87
N SER A 750 7.44 14.58 -4.44
CA SER A 750 6.29 13.68 -4.59
C SER A 750 5.93 12.98 -3.26
N VAL A 751 4.71 12.43 -3.17
CA VAL A 751 4.29 11.66 -1.99
C VAL A 751 5.20 10.43 -1.80
N GLY A 752 5.68 10.23 -0.57
CA GLY A 752 6.64 9.17 -0.22
C GLY A 752 8.11 9.56 -0.38
N GLU A 753 8.41 10.71 -0.99
CA GLU A 753 9.78 11.20 -1.08
C GLU A 753 10.28 11.81 0.23
N SER A 754 11.58 11.67 0.48
CA SER A 754 12.24 12.22 1.66
C SER A 754 13.53 12.93 1.35
N LEU A 755 13.79 14.00 2.09
CA LEU A 755 15.06 14.71 2.10
C LEU A 755 15.65 14.62 3.50
N LEU A 756 16.91 14.18 3.58
CA LEU A 756 17.61 14.00 4.85
C LEU A 756 18.91 14.79 4.83
N ILE A 757 19.18 15.52 5.90
CA ILE A 757 20.49 16.12 6.18
C ILE A 757 21.02 15.46 7.44
N SER A 758 22.15 14.76 7.34
CA SER A 758 22.78 14.07 8.47
C SER A 758 24.18 14.61 8.72
N ASP A 759 24.37 15.13 9.93
CA ASP A 759 25.64 15.52 10.51
C ASP A 759 26.13 14.43 11.46
N ASN A 760 27.29 13.87 11.18
CA ASN A 760 27.92 12.86 12.02
C ASN A 760 29.25 13.41 12.53
N LEU A 761 29.43 13.43 13.84
CA LEU A 761 30.71 13.62 14.50
C LEU A 761 31.11 12.31 15.17
N VAL A 762 32.16 11.68 14.67
CA VAL A 762 32.69 10.41 15.20
C VAL A 762 34.03 10.69 15.84
N ILE A 763 34.14 10.43 17.13
CA ILE A 763 35.41 10.43 17.86
C ILE A 763 35.71 8.98 18.18
N GLY A 764 36.84 8.46 17.73
CA GLY A 764 37.16 7.06 17.97
C GLY A 764 38.64 6.78 17.99
N ALA A 765 38.99 5.70 18.66
CA ALA A 765 40.32 5.12 18.67
C ALA A 765 40.22 3.64 18.36
N ASN A 766 41.12 3.14 17.53
CA ASN A 766 41.25 1.72 17.23
C ASN A 766 42.68 1.27 17.43
N ILE A 767 42.82 0.00 17.78
CA ILE A 767 44.07 -0.74 17.81
C ILE A 767 43.89 -1.89 16.81
N ASN A 768 44.77 -1.95 15.83
CA ASN A 768 44.81 -2.97 14.80
C ASN A 768 46.03 -3.87 15.04
N LEU A 769 45.80 -5.17 15.00
CA LEU A 769 46.78 -6.24 15.08
C LEU A 769 46.83 -6.91 13.71
N GLY A 770 47.90 -6.74 12.96
CA GLY A 770 48.10 -7.37 11.66
C GLY A 770 49.11 -8.50 11.73
N ALA A 771 48.93 -9.55 10.93
CA ALA A 771 49.98 -10.50 10.62
C ALA A 771 50.01 -10.84 9.12
N SER A 772 51.18 -10.72 8.48
CA SER A 772 51.33 -10.90 7.04
C SER A 772 52.29 -12.05 6.71
N PHE A 773 51.78 -13.14 6.16
CA PHE A 773 52.57 -14.37 5.93
C PHE A 773 53.04 -14.56 4.47
N ALA A 774 52.75 -13.59 3.59
CA ALA A 774 53.24 -13.40 2.22
C ALA A 774 52.79 -12.00 1.73
N LYS A 775 53.15 -11.56 0.50
CA LYS A 775 52.61 -10.30 -0.08
C LYS A 775 51.07 -10.24 -0.07
N VAL A 776 50.41 -11.41 -0.12
CA VAL A 776 48.98 -11.53 -0.41
C VAL A 776 48.16 -12.00 0.81
N ILE A 777 48.76 -12.68 1.79
CA ILE A 777 48.03 -13.26 2.93
C ILE A 777 48.05 -12.31 4.14
N GLN A 778 46.93 -11.64 4.39
CA GLN A 778 46.74 -10.74 5.54
C GLN A 778 45.75 -11.31 6.56
N LEU A 779 46.20 -11.36 7.81
CA LEU A 779 45.38 -11.62 9.00
C LEU A 779 45.27 -10.33 9.81
N THR A 780 44.06 -9.86 10.10
CA THR A 780 43.86 -8.65 10.91
C THR A 780 42.87 -8.89 12.04
N GLY A 781 43.23 -8.43 13.24
CA GLY A 781 42.37 -8.33 14.40
C GLY A 781 42.30 -6.87 14.85
N GLY A 782 41.18 -6.45 15.42
CA GLY A 782 41.02 -5.06 15.83
C GLY A 782 40.12 -4.89 17.04
N ILE A 783 40.48 -3.92 17.88
CA ILE A 783 39.64 -3.41 18.96
C ILE A 783 39.44 -1.92 18.69
N GLY A 784 38.19 -1.52 18.48
CA GLY A 784 37.83 -0.13 18.20
C GLY A 784 36.80 0.38 19.19
N GLY A 785 37.02 1.58 19.74
CA GLY A 785 36.02 2.32 20.49
C GLY A 785 35.64 3.58 19.71
N ASN A 786 34.34 3.86 19.55
CA ASN A 786 33.90 5.12 18.98
C ASN A 786 32.71 5.72 19.73
N ASN A 787 32.60 7.04 19.62
CA ASN A 787 31.46 7.82 20.05
C ASN A 787 30.94 8.59 18.83
N LEU A 788 29.75 8.24 18.36
CA LEU A 788 29.05 8.89 17.26
C LEU A 788 28.02 9.86 17.86
N THR A 789 28.16 11.14 17.57
CA THR A 789 27.10 12.13 17.71
C THR A 789 26.43 12.38 16.37
N LEU A 790 25.13 12.10 16.29
CA LEU A 790 24.31 12.27 15.10
C LEU A 790 23.37 13.46 15.30
N SER A 791 23.31 14.36 14.32
CA SER A 791 22.24 15.34 14.16
C SER A 791 21.60 15.12 12.80
N ARG A 792 20.32 14.75 12.76
CA ARG A 792 19.61 14.51 11.50
C ARG A 792 18.36 15.36 11.38
N LEU A 793 18.17 15.99 10.23
CA LEU A 793 16.89 16.57 9.82
C LEU A 793 16.32 15.72 8.69
N HIS A 794 15.11 15.21 8.86
CA HIS A 794 14.40 14.41 7.86
C HIS A 794 13.07 15.07 7.54
N ILE A 795 12.87 15.41 6.27
CA ILE A 795 11.66 16.02 5.72
C ILE A 795 11.03 14.98 4.79
N LEU A 796 9.85 14.49 5.14
CA LEU A 796 9.12 13.45 4.41
C LEU A 796 7.77 14.02 3.93
N ARG A 797 7.45 13.87 2.65
CA ARG A 797 6.08 14.07 2.19
C ARG A 797 5.26 12.81 2.44
N ALA A 798 4.54 12.78 3.56
CA ALA A 798 3.86 11.58 4.04
C ALA A 798 2.56 11.31 3.27
N ASP A 799 1.83 12.35 2.90
CA ASP A 799 0.62 12.28 2.09
C ASP A 799 0.49 13.52 1.19
N GLU A 800 -0.64 13.64 0.49
CA GLU A 800 -0.88 14.72 -0.46
C GLU A 800 -0.75 16.12 0.15
N ASN A 801 -1.16 16.28 1.42
CA ASN A 801 -1.30 17.56 2.11
C ASN A 801 -0.49 17.66 3.40
N THR A 802 0.40 16.72 3.69
CA THR A 802 1.17 16.68 4.94
C THR A 802 2.65 16.46 4.70
N ILE A 803 3.48 17.31 5.32
CA ILE A 803 4.91 17.08 5.49
C ILE A 803 5.18 16.65 6.94
N HIS A 804 5.88 15.54 7.08
CA HIS A 804 6.44 15.08 8.35
C HIS A 804 7.88 15.58 8.46
N VAL A 805 8.24 16.14 9.62
CA VAL A 805 9.60 16.59 9.90
C VAL A 805 10.10 15.92 11.16
N TYR A 806 11.26 15.27 11.07
CA TYR A 806 11.96 14.65 12.19
C TYR A 806 13.29 15.35 12.41
N LYS A 807 13.53 15.82 13.63
CA LYS A 807 14.83 16.35 14.06
C LYS A 807 15.40 15.43 15.13
N ASP A 808 16.42 14.66 14.74
CA ASP A 808 17.06 13.68 15.59
C ASP A 808 18.38 14.22 16.14
N LEU A 809 18.64 13.93 17.40
CA LEU A 809 19.92 14.12 18.07
C LEU A 809 20.25 12.85 18.83
N GLY A 810 21.34 12.18 18.44
CA GLY A 810 21.77 10.92 19.02
C GLY A 810 23.21 10.96 19.47
N ASN A 811 23.52 10.24 20.54
CA ASN A 811 24.88 9.93 20.95
C ASN A 811 24.98 8.41 21.19
N VAL A 812 25.91 7.76 20.49
CA VAL A 812 26.09 6.32 20.53
C VAL A 812 27.56 6.02 20.78
N THR A 813 27.84 5.31 21.87
CA THR A 813 29.16 4.78 22.17
C THR A 813 29.20 3.30 21.79
N SER A 814 30.17 2.89 20.99
CA SER A 814 30.32 1.50 20.58
C SER A 814 31.73 0.97 20.86
N LEU A 815 31.81 -0.28 21.27
CA LEU A 815 33.01 -1.11 21.30
C LEU A 815 32.90 -2.16 20.20
N ILE A 816 33.92 -2.27 19.36
CA ILE A 816 33.97 -3.14 18.20
C ILE A 816 35.15 -4.07 18.37
N LEU A 817 34.89 -5.37 18.33
CA LEU A 817 35.88 -6.42 18.23
C LEU A 817 35.76 -7.04 16.86
N SER A 818 36.83 -7.09 16.09
CA SER A 818 36.81 -7.62 14.73
C SER A 818 37.98 -8.54 14.44
N PHE A 819 37.74 -9.54 13.61
CA PHE A 819 38.71 -10.48 13.10
C PHE A 819 38.44 -10.69 11.61
N GLN A 820 39.48 -10.57 10.77
CA GLN A 820 39.39 -10.69 9.33
C GLN A 820 40.57 -11.47 8.77
N PHE A 821 40.26 -12.38 7.83
CA PHE A 821 41.24 -13.15 7.07
C PHE A 821 40.97 -12.95 5.56
N LYS A 822 41.90 -12.28 4.88
CA LYS A 822 41.75 -11.85 3.48
C LYS A 822 43.04 -12.11 2.68
N PRO A 823 43.15 -13.28 2.02
CA PRO A 823 44.30 -13.60 1.18
C PRO A 823 44.21 -13.13 -0.28
N VAL A 824 43.03 -12.83 -0.84
CA VAL A 824 42.76 -12.07 -2.11
C VAL A 824 41.29 -11.66 -2.09
N VAL A 825 40.43 -12.67 -1.94
CA VAL A 825 38.98 -12.55 -1.69
C VAL A 825 38.74 -12.79 -0.19
N PRO A 826 37.86 -12.05 0.48
CA PRO A 826 37.58 -12.25 1.90
C PRO A 826 37.02 -13.65 2.17
N VAL A 827 37.72 -14.41 3.03
CA VAL A 827 37.36 -15.79 3.37
C VAL A 827 36.56 -15.83 4.66
N LEU A 828 36.95 -15.02 5.65
CA LEU A 828 36.32 -14.99 6.96
C LEU A 828 36.34 -13.57 7.55
N ASN A 829 35.17 -13.08 7.93
CA ASN A 829 35.01 -11.84 8.69
C ASN A 829 34.13 -12.11 9.91
N ALA A 830 34.65 -11.93 11.11
CA ALA A 830 33.89 -12.03 12.35
C ALA A 830 33.94 -10.69 13.09
N SER A 831 32.81 -10.20 13.57
CA SER A 831 32.78 -8.99 14.39
C SER A 831 31.70 -9.03 15.46
N ILE A 832 32.00 -8.40 16.59
CA ILE A 832 31.09 -8.15 17.69
C ILE A 832 31.07 -6.65 17.92
N THR A 833 29.89 -6.06 17.93
CA THR A 833 29.69 -4.64 18.22
C THR A 833 28.78 -4.52 19.43
N ILE A 834 29.28 -3.88 20.48
CA ILE A 834 28.52 -3.57 21.69
C ILE A 834 28.27 -2.08 21.67
N SER A 835 27.00 -1.67 21.57
CA SER A 835 26.61 -0.27 21.48
C SER A 835 25.71 0.10 22.63
N LYS A 836 25.92 1.29 23.19
CA LYS A 836 24.98 1.95 24.10
C LYS A 836 24.74 3.35 23.60
N GLY A 837 23.50 3.82 23.67
CA GLY A 837 23.19 5.12 23.14
C GLY A 837 21.92 5.74 23.69
N TYR A 838 21.82 7.03 23.43
CA TYR A 838 20.64 7.83 23.67
C TYR A 838 20.33 8.63 22.41
N ALA A 839 19.07 8.62 21.99
CA ALA A 839 18.56 9.44 20.91
C ALA A 839 17.34 10.23 21.36
N ARG A 840 17.22 11.45 20.85
CA ARG A 840 16.05 12.31 21.01
C ARG A 840 15.57 12.73 19.63
N THR A 841 14.33 12.40 19.30
CA THR A 841 13.66 12.80 18.07
C THR A 841 12.56 13.78 18.40
N LYS A 842 12.56 14.94 17.75
CA LYS A 842 11.39 15.83 17.71
C LYS A 842 10.65 15.58 16.40
N PHE A 843 9.35 15.29 16.48
CA PHE A 843 8.48 15.07 15.33
C PHE A 843 7.47 16.20 15.19
N TYR A 844 7.36 16.74 13.98
CA TYR A 844 6.44 17.80 13.60
C TYR A 844 5.59 17.38 12.41
N LYS A 845 4.36 17.90 12.37
CA LYS A 845 3.44 17.75 11.24
C LYS A 845 3.15 19.12 10.65
N ILE A 846 3.36 19.29 9.36
CA ILE A 846 3.09 20.55 8.64
C ILE A 846 1.98 20.30 7.62
N ASN A 847 0.87 21.03 7.74
CA ASN A 847 -0.23 21.00 6.77
C ASN A 847 0.09 21.92 5.59
N ILE A 848 0.15 21.35 4.39
CA ILE A 848 0.43 22.04 3.12
C ILE A 848 -0.81 22.12 2.21
N GLU A 849 -2.01 21.90 2.75
CA GLU A 849 -3.26 22.19 2.04
C GLU A 849 -3.25 23.66 1.58
N ALA A 850 -3.46 23.86 0.29
CA ALA A 850 -3.25 25.15 -0.38
C ALA A 850 -4.45 26.10 -0.19
N ASP A 851 -5.64 25.56 0.04
CA ASP A 851 -6.87 26.33 0.28
C ASP A 851 -6.82 26.99 1.67
N GLU A 852 -6.73 28.32 1.72
CA GLU A 852 -6.68 29.11 2.97
C GLU A 852 -7.93 28.87 3.84
N LYS A 853 -9.09 28.53 3.26
CA LYS A 853 -10.30 28.22 4.03
C LYS A 853 -10.16 26.91 4.79
N LYS A 854 -9.42 25.95 4.23
CA LYS A 854 -9.15 24.63 4.84
C LYS A 854 -7.89 24.65 5.70
N ASN A 855 -6.95 25.54 5.40
CA ASN A 855 -5.71 25.73 6.13
C ASN A 855 -5.41 27.22 6.36
N PRO A 856 -6.02 27.82 7.39
CA PRO A 856 -5.74 29.22 7.77
C PRO A 856 -4.27 29.47 8.13
N GLY A 857 -3.51 28.41 8.41
CA GLY A 857 -2.09 28.43 8.77
C GLY A 857 -1.13 28.24 7.58
N ILE A 858 -1.59 28.24 6.33
CA ILE A 858 -0.74 27.91 5.17
C ILE A 858 0.45 28.87 5.02
N ILE A 859 0.29 30.16 5.30
CA ILE A 859 1.41 31.13 5.25
C ILE A 859 2.48 30.80 6.29
N LYS A 860 2.07 30.41 7.51
CA LYS A 860 3.00 29.95 8.54
C LYS A 860 3.70 28.67 8.08
N SER A 861 2.96 27.76 7.47
CA SER A 861 3.49 26.51 6.91
C SER A 861 4.51 26.77 5.80
N MET A 862 4.25 27.69 4.88
CA MET A 862 5.21 28.13 3.86
C MET A 862 6.48 28.74 4.48
N ASN A 863 6.35 29.53 5.55
CA ASN A 863 7.49 30.09 6.26
C ASN A 863 8.29 29.02 7.03
N ALA A 864 7.63 27.98 7.54
CA ALA A 864 8.29 26.80 8.12
C ALA A 864 9.05 26.01 7.06
N LEU A 865 8.43 25.70 5.91
CA LEU A 865 9.10 25.06 4.79
C LEU A 865 10.30 25.90 4.31
N LYS A 866 10.15 27.22 4.15
CA LYS A 866 11.27 28.12 3.81
C LYS A 866 12.45 27.94 4.79
N GLY A 867 12.19 27.93 6.10
CA GLY A 867 13.22 27.73 7.13
C GLY A 867 13.90 26.37 7.03
N LEU A 868 13.11 25.31 6.79
CA LEU A 868 13.61 23.94 6.62
C LEU A 868 14.49 23.80 5.37
N PHE A 869 14.06 24.35 4.24
CA PHE A 869 14.73 24.20 2.95
C PHE A 869 15.93 25.14 2.75
N LEU A 870 15.92 26.35 3.32
CA LEU A 870 17.04 27.30 3.19
C LEU A 870 18.08 27.18 4.31
N ARG A 871 17.62 26.94 5.56
CA ARG A 871 18.46 27.05 6.75
C ARG A 871 18.58 25.74 7.55
N ASN A 872 17.90 24.67 7.13
CA ASN A 872 17.81 23.41 7.89
C ASN A 872 17.29 23.62 9.33
N SER A 873 16.47 24.66 9.54
CA SER A 873 15.98 25.07 10.87
C SER A 873 14.53 24.65 11.09
N VAL A 874 14.25 24.17 12.31
CA VAL A 874 12.90 23.81 12.77
C VAL A 874 12.21 24.90 13.59
N GLU A 875 12.85 26.06 13.80
CA GLU A 875 12.32 27.14 14.65
C GLU A 875 10.93 27.62 14.19
N ASN A 876 10.77 27.89 12.89
CA ASN A 876 9.47 28.25 12.32
C ASN A 876 8.44 27.12 12.38
N THR A 877 8.90 25.87 12.47
CA THR A 877 8.03 24.70 12.61
C THR A 877 7.53 24.58 14.05
N GLU A 878 8.40 24.83 15.04
CA GLU A 878 8.05 24.87 16.47
C GLU A 878 7.01 25.94 16.82
N ILE A 879 6.95 27.04 16.04
CA ILE A 879 5.94 28.09 16.20
C ILE A 879 4.54 27.62 15.77
N ILE A 880 4.44 26.69 14.79
CA ILE A 880 3.15 26.19 14.29
C ILE A 880 2.55 25.19 15.29
N GLU A 881 3.35 24.19 15.66
CA GLU A 881 2.90 23.11 16.53
C GLU A 881 4.07 22.62 17.41
N LYS A 882 3.79 22.39 18.70
CA LYS A 882 4.76 21.78 19.61
C LYS A 882 5.03 20.34 19.16
N PRO A 883 6.28 19.88 19.15
CA PRO A 883 6.60 18.55 18.65
C PRO A 883 6.20 17.45 19.62
N TYR A 884 5.96 16.26 19.06
CA TYR A 884 6.13 15.03 19.81
C TYR A 884 7.63 14.83 20.07
N VAL A 885 8.00 14.53 21.32
CA VAL A 885 9.40 14.25 21.67
C VAL A 885 9.53 12.78 22.02
N LEU A 886 10.26 12.05 21.19
CA LEU A 886 10.68 10.68 21.44
C LEU A 886 12.06 10.73 22.09
N LYS A 887 12.23 10.07 23.22
CA LYS A 887 13.53 9.79 23.82
C LYS A 887 13.74 8.30 23.81
N HIS A 888 14.88 7.86 23.33
CA HIS A 888 15.19 6.46 23.14
C HIS A 888 16.56 6.16 23.76
N LYS A 889 16.60 5.23 24.71
CA LYS A 889 17.84 4.71 25.31
C LYS A 889 17.96 3.26 24.93
N PHE A 890 19.13 2.84 24.47
CA PHE A 890 19.34 1.47 24.08
C PHE A 890 20.71 0.94 24.50
N ARG A 891 20.77 -0.38 24.65
CA ARG A 891 21.99 -1.15 24.79
C ARG A 891 21.86 -2.42 23.96
N ASP A 892 22.68 -2.51 22.92
CA ASP A 892 22.62 -3.56 21.92
C ASP A 892 23.97 -4.27 21.79
N VAL A 893 23.88 -5.57 21.48
CA VAL A 893 25.00 -6.43 21.13
C VAL A 893 24.70 -7.05 19.76
N VAL A 894 25.55 -6.77 18.79
CA VAL A 894 25.44 -7.28 17.43
C VAL A 894 26.64 -8.16 17.13
N GLY A 895 26.41 -9.43 16.82
CA GLY A 895 27.42 -10.35 16.33
C GLY A 895 27.25 -10.60 14.84
N LYS A 896 28.32 -10.55 14.06
CA LYS A 896 28.34 -10.86 12.62
C LYS A 896 29.44 -11.88 12.32
N LEU A 897 29.12 -12.85 11.49
CA LEU A 897 30.04 -13.84 10.96
C LEU A 897 29.77 -13.97 9.46
N SER A 898 30.80 -13.74 8.64
CA SER A 898 30.75 -13.94 7.19
C SER A 898 31.84 -14.93 6.81
N ILE A 899 31.47 -15.98 6.09
CA ILE A 899 32.37 -16.97 5.52
C ILE A 899 32.10 -16.97 4.02
N THR A 900 33.01 -16.40 3.24
CA THR A 900 32.80 -16.11 1.81
C THR A 900 31.43 -15.46 1.56
N ALA A 901 30.54 -16.10 0.80
CA ALA A 901 29.19 -15.60 0.54
C ALA A 901 28.20 -15.87 1.69
N PHE A 902 28.49 -16.79 2.62
CA PHE A 902 27.59 -17.08 3.73
C PHE A 902 27.67 -15.98 4.80
N LYS A 903 26.51 -15.48 5.24
CA LYS A 903 26.38 -14.44 6.27
C LYS A 903 25.47 -14.90 7.40
N LEU A 904 25.93 -14.67 8.63
CA LEU A 904 25.19 -14.85 9.88
C LEU A 904 25.27 -13.57 10.70
N ALA A 905 24.15 -13.11 11.24
CA ALA A 905 24.07 -11.97 12.13
C ALA A 905 23.12 -12.24 13.29
N GLY A 906 23.52 -11.88 14.50
CA GLY A 906 22.68 -11.90 15.70
C GLY A 906 22.59 -10.50 16.31
N LEU A 907 21.43 -10.15 16.85
CA LEU A 907 21.17 -8.91 17.60
C LEU A 907 20.48 -9.28 18.91
N SER A 908 21.01 -8.78 20.02
CA SER A 908 20.37 -8.83 21.34
C SER A 908 20.37 -7.42 21.92
N GLY A 909 19.21 -6.92 22.32
CA GLY A 909 19.03 -5.51 22.66
C GLY A 909 18.02 -5.26 23.77
N LYS A 910 18.27 -4.21 24.55
CA LYS A 910 17.32 -3.65 25.53
C LYS A 910 17.10 -2.18 25.21
N ASN A 911 15.83 -1.80 25.11
CA ASN A 911 15.38 -0.51 24.62
C ASN A 911 14.38 0.10 25.61
N GLU A 912 14.58 1.35 25.98
CA GLU A 912 13.64 2.17 26.72
C GLU A 912 13.25 3.37 25.84
N THR A 913 11.96 3.56 25.62
CA THR A 913 11.43 4.66 24.80
C THR A 913 10.42 5.46 25.60
N GLU A 914 10.64 6.76 25.74
CA GLU A 914 9.71 7.72 26.33
C GLU A 914 9.12 8.60 25.22
N ILE A 915 7.79 8.61 25.09
CA ILE A 915 7.07 9.51 24.19
C ILE A 915 6.46 10.62 25.02
N ILE A 916 6.75 11.86 24.64
CA ILE A 916 6.20 13.08 25.24
C ILE A 916 5.27 13.73 24.21
N HIS A 917 3.99 13.82 24.55
CA HIS A 917 2.95 14.48 23.76
C HIS A 917 3.16 16.01 23.77
N PRO A 918 2.76 16.74 22.71
CA PRO A 918 2.80 18.22 22.67
C PRO A 918 2.17 18.93 23.88
N THR A 919 1.17 18.30 24.52
CA THR A 919 0.49 18.81 25.74
C THR A 919 1.25 18.55 27.04
N GLY A 920 2.37 17.81 26.99
CA GLY A 920 3.21 17.47 28.13
C GLY A 920 2.98 16.07 28.71
N ALA A 921 1.92 15.36 28.29
CA ALA A 921 1.66 13.97 28.67
C ALA A 921 2.83 13.05 28.28
N ARG A 922 3.15 12.05 29.11
CA ARG A 922 4.32 11.18 28.91
C ARG A 922 3.94 9.71 29.03
N LYS A 923 4.54 8.85 28.20
CA LYS A 923 4.41 7.39 28.30
C LYS A 923 5.74 6.72 28.02
N LYS A 924 6.11 5.74 28.84
CA LYS A 924 7.34 4.95 28.70
C LYS A 924 7.03 3.53 28.21
N PHE A 925 7.91 3.01 27.37
CA PHE A 925 7.86 1.69 26.78
C PHE A 925 9.21 1.01 27.00
N PHE A 926 9.18 -0.27 27.34
CA PHE A 926 10.36 -1.10 27.48
C PHE A 926 10.26 -2.26 26.49
N GLN A 927 11.31 -2.48 25.71
CA GLN A 927 11.38 -3.54 24.71
C GLN A 927 12.70 -4.29 24.86
N SER A 928 12.64 -5.61 24.83
CA SER A 928 13.81 -6.46 24.65
C SER A 928 13.70 -7.17 23.30
N THR A 929 14.80 -7.16 22.55
CA THR A 929 14.84 -7.70 21.19
C THR A 929 15.90 -8.79 21.12
N GLN A 930 15.54 -9.94 20.55
CA GLN A 930 16.48 -10.98 20.12
C GLN A 930 16.17 -11.33 18.68
N MET A 931 17.18 -11.24 17.81
CA MET A 931 17.03 -11.50 16.39
C MET A 931 18.23 -12.27 15.86
N THR A 932 17.98 -13.17 14.92
CA THR A 932 19.04 -13.90 14.19
C THR A 932 18.69 -13.92 12.71
N ARG A 933 19.65 -13.58 11.86
CA ARG A 933 19.53 -13.58 10.39
C ARG A 933 20.66 -14.41 9.80
N ARG A 934 20.33 -15.29 8.87
CA ARG A 934 21.31 -16.08 8.09
C ARG A 934 20.94 -16.08 6.61
N GLY A 935 21.92 -16.16 5.72
CA GLY A 935 21.69 -16.19 4.28
C GLY A 935 22.99 -16.29 3.48
N ILE A 936 22.85 -16.31 2.16
CA ILE A 936 23.96 -16.29 1.20
C ILE A 936 23.88 -14.96 0.43
N ASP A 937 25.00 -14.26 0.32
CA ASP A 937 25.16 -12.96 -0.36
C ASP A 937 26.25 -13.07 -1.43
N LEU A 938 25.84 -13.55 -2.61
CA LEU A 938 26.71 -13.72 -3.76
C LEU A 938 27.13 -12.38 -4.38
N GLU A 939 26.27 -11.35 -4.29
CA GLU A 939 26.54 -10.01 -4.80
C GLU A 939 27.69 -9.36 -4.02
N GLY A 940 27.56 -9.29 -2.69
CA GLY A 940 28.59 -8.73 -1.83
C GLY A 940 29.92 -9.47 -1.99
N PHE A 941 29.87 -10.80 -2.12
CA PHE A 941 31.05 -11.61 -2.38
C PHE A 941 31.68 -11.31 -3.76
N ALA A 942 30.89 -11.22 -4.82
CA ALA A 942 31.39 -10.91 -6.16
C ALA A 942 32.02 -9.50 -6.22
N VAL A 943 31.38 -8.50 -5.60
CA VAL A 943 31.92 -7.13 -5.50
C VAL A 943 33.21 -7.10 -4.71
N GLU A 944 33.26 -7.78 -3.55
CA GLU A 944 34.47 -7.87 -2.73
C GLU A 944 35.60 -8.63 -3.46
N ALA A 945 35.27 -9.65 -4.27
CA ALA A 945 36.22 -10.39 -5.09
C ALA A 945 36.77 -9.53 -6.25
N ILE A 946 35.90 -8.83 -6.97
CA ILE A 946 36.30 -7.91 -8.06
C ILE A 946 37.19 -6.79 -7.49
N ASN A 947 36.83 -6.18 -6.36
CA ASN A 947 37.66 -5.17 -5.71
C ASN A 947 38.99 -5.74 -5.20
N GLY A 948 39.00 -6.99 -4.74
CA GLY A 948 40.23 -7.70 -4.38
C GLY A 948 41.16 -7.88 -5.57
N ILE A 949 40.62 -8.29 -6.72
CA ILE A 949 41.37 -8.49 -7.96
C ILE A 949 41.83 -7.15 -8.57
N LEU A 950 40.94 -6.16 -8.67
CA LEU A 950 41.28 -4.84 -9.23
C LEU A 950 42.33 -4.12 -8.40
N GLY A 951 42.30 -4.27 -7.07
CA GLY A 951 43.31 -3.72 -6.18
C GLY A 951 44.72 -4.27 -6.42
N GLU A 952 44.84 -5.53 -6.85
CA GLU A 952 46.13 -6.15 -7.24
C GLU A 952 46.67 -5.63 -8.59
N TYR A 953 45.82 -5.08 -9.46
CA TYR A 953 46.24 -4.54 -10.77
C TYR A 953 46.57 -3.03 -10.72
N THR A 954 46.22 -2.33 -9.64
CA THR A 954 46.44 -0.88 -9.48
C THR A 954 47.55 -0.50 -8.50
N GLU A 955 48.09 -1.45 -7.74
CA GLU A 955 49.37 -1.33 -6.99
C GLU A 955 50.52 -1.94 -7.78
#